data_AF-A0AB35YXM6-F1
#
_entry.id   AF-A0AB35YXM6-F1
#
_cell.length_a   1.000
_cell.length_b   1.000
_cell.length_c   1.000
_cell.angle_alpha   90.00
_cell.angle_beta   90.00
_cell.angle_gamma   90.00
#
_symmetry.space_group_name_H-M   'P 1'
#
loop_
_entity.id
_entity.type
_entity.pdbx_description
1 polymer ?
#
loop_
_entity_poly.entity_id
_entity_poly.type
_entity_poly.pdbx_seq_one_letter_code
_entity_poly.pdbx_strand_id
1 'polypeptide(L)'
;MNTYYYIPVNSLNFNNILSSESISPVSFYEKRGFGFKRFERINANPLQNSLLAYNKIPILPNIRSDREEYPLYLSVPEKYLNGDYSRKSINGIDIIQMDKSIYINWMECFLLTRTEEEKKKLIASTRRSIEVKNVDNYISNIYVLDDYEIESFDWNESIIADFSDAKNSNQSEILRDQKVNKFKGFVYAYASGKLKEQPQEMAEGSRYFQEFINSYSALLNDLSVLSRNNKGKKGSFDYSSANKALDQLIDIKERIEILFGAYEQSDIDKLIEEKFSTEKSIIEILKKLQYQKTRITVYSLISDFLKDKDDSLFSIEELLEISINNIKDFLKNSSIERHKELKDSFDKFTALINKRIREYRSVAAKENELDNISIDINSDLTEIKTNLKEINEEENLDYSLIINEVLSRIELSTSDEIAQCRLNIIQNVADSIKSSKGENDDRVDYLRKLYKSLTKVGIGFKINEIEDNALKSLACFLSRYSEMEKLQDFMDRNKFYHYGLSFGIWGSAYGYANISKILMESLNEDDEKLSLVTKYINKTILNQEIDEKGLKIHIETFGTKKSMPTKPKWKIEAERLNREQTKENSVEEERTSYESKQIKDNTMPPINKGEQLDIFQTPEQREDFDEERPFVVNLKVDSPNFSKKEIGFIDLIKKDNVLGKRVDWIELIESSFNLFNEEFESNPEMGLGSKKHEFERLLAEEKYRQDIKGFGPQKINEAVKVFMTYIQSNE
;
A
#
# COMPACT_ATOMS: atom_id res chain seq x y z
N MET A 1 16.30 23.48 -5.66
CA MET A 1 16.11 22.53 -6.78
C MET A 1 17.13 21.42 -6.61
N ASN A 2 16.70 20.16 -6.61
CA ASN A 2 17.62 19.03 -6.51
C ASN A 2 18.33 18.85 -7.85
N THR A 3 19.66 18.83 -7.84
CA THR A 3 20.47 18.40 -8.99
C THR A 3 20.28 16.89 -9.17
N TYR A 4 20.05 16.44 -10.40
CA TYR A 4 19.95 15.01 -10.72
C TYR A 4 21.20 14.52 -11.43
N TYR A 5 21.56 13.27 -11.16
CA TYR A 5 22.60 12.53 -11.89
C TYR A 5 21.98 11.32 -12.57
N TYR A 6 22.52 10.98 -13.73
CA TYR A 6 22.06 9.92 -14.60
C TYR A 6 23.06 8.78 -14.60
N ILE A 7 22.60 7.58 -14.26
CA ILE A 7 23.41 6.37 -14.26
C ILE A 7 22.96 5.52 -15.44
N PRO A 8 23.77 5.41 -16.51
CA PRO A 8 23.44 4.55 -17.64
C PRO A 8 23.54 3.08 -17.21
N VAL A 9 22.49 2.32 -17.53
CA VAL A 9 22.37 0.89 -17.25
C VAL A 9 21.85 0.15 -18.47
N ASN A 10 22.10 -1.14 -18.53
CA ASN A 10 21.48 -2.02 -19.50
C ASN A 10 20.04 -2.34 -19.07
N SER A 11 19.07 -2.32 -19.98
CA SER A 11 17.67 -2.64 -19.69
C SER A 11 17.45 -4.06 -19.13
N LEU A 12 18.36 -5.00 -19.38
CA LEU A 12 18.35 -6.33 -18.77
C LEU A 12 18.53 -6.31 -17.23
N ASN A 13 19.08 -5.23 -16.68
CA ASN A 13 19.26 -5.08 -15.24
C ASN A 13 18.04 -4.50 -14.53
N PHE A 14 17.01 -4.07 -15.26
CA PHE A 14 15.92 -3.28 -14.68
C PHE A 14 15.20 -4.02 -13.55
N ASN A 15 14.78 -5.27 -13.78
CA ASN A 15 14.14 -6.07 -12.73
C ASN A 15 15.08 -6.33 -11.55
N ASN A 16 16.39 -6.47 -11.80
CA ASN A 16 17.37 -6.67 -10.74
C ASN A 16 17.46 -5.43 -9.84
N ILE A 17 17.60 -4.24 -10.44
CA ILE A 17 17.65 -2.96 -9.73
C ILE A 17 16.37 -2.76 -8.89
N LEU A 18 15.20 -2.98 -9.47
CA LEU A 18 13.94 -2.78 -8.75
C LEU A 18 13.66 -3.86 -7.69
N SER A 19 14.19 -5.08 -7.85
CA SER A 19 14.02 -6.14 -6.85
C SER A 19 14.65 -5.80 -5.50
N SER A 20 15.79 -5.08 -5.50
CA SER A 20 16.47 -4.58 -4.30
C SER A 20 16.21 -3.09 -4.02
N GLU A 21 15.64 -2.36 -4.98
CA GLU A 21 15.59 -0.89 -5.06
C GLU A 21 16.98 -0.28 -4.78
N SER A 22 17.98 -0.84 -5.43
CA SER A 22 19.35 -0.34 -5.37
C SER A 22 20.11 -0.70 -6.63
N ILE A 23 21.09 0.13 -6.96
CA ILE A 23 22.11 -0.18 -7.95
C ILE A 23 23.48 -0.21 -7.27
N SER A 24 24.26 -1.24 -7.57
CA SER A 24 25.57 -1.48 -6.96
C SER A 24 26.65 -1.64 -8.03
N PRO A 25 27.94 -1.50 -7.70
CA PRO A 25 29.01 -1.94 -8.58
C PRO A 25 28.81 -3.41 -9.00
N VAL A 26 29.22 -3.76 -10.22
CA VAL A 26 28.98 -5.08 -10.83
C VAL A 26 29.49 -6.21 -9.92
N SER A 27 30.65 -6.04 -9.29
CA SER A 27 31.25 -7.05 -8.40
C SER A 27 30.43 -7.33 -7.14
N PHE A 28 29.49 -6.48 -6.76
CA PHE A 28 28.65 -6.68 -5.57
C PHE A 28 27.61 -7.76 -5.81
N TYR A 29 27.04 -7.85 -7.02
CA TYR A 29 25.93 -8.77 -7.31
C TYR A 29 26.31 -10.24 -7.11
N GLU A 30 27.57 -10.62 -7.37
CA GLU A 30 28.07 -11.96 -7.11
C GLU A 30 28.38 -12.23 -5.62
N LYS A 31 28.65 -11.17 -4.85
CA LYS A 31 29.20 -11.24 -3.48
C LYS A 31 28.19 -10.96 -2.38
N ARG A 32 27.14 -10.18 -2.68
CA ARG A 32 26.15 -9.72 -1.69
C ARG A 32 25.24 -10.84 -1.17
N GLY A 33 25.11 -11.94 -1.90
CA GLY A 33 24.39 -13.14 -1.44
C GLY A 33 22.86 -13.09 -1.57
N PHE A 34 22.29 -12.04 -2.16
CA PHE A 34 20.84 -11.90 -2.38
C PHE A 34 20.51 -11.29 -3.75
N GLY A 35 19.26 -11.47 -4.18
CA GLY A 35 18.78 -11.01 -5.48
C GLY A 35 19.50 -11.69 -6.66
N PHE A 36 19.47 -11.05 -7.83
CA PHE A 36 20.10 -11.62 -9.02
C PHE A 36 21.62 -11.44 -8.96
N LYS A 37 22.35 -12.52 -9.26
CA LYS A 37 23.83 -12.53 -9.26
C LYS A 37 24.45 -11.88 -10.50
N ARG A 38 23.67 -11.74 -11.58
CA ARG A 38 24.13 -11.23 -12.87
C ARG A 38 23.76 -9.76 -13.02
N PHE A 39 24.69 -9.00 -13.58
CA PHE A 39 24.47 -7.61 -13.95
C PHE A 39 25.20 -7.31 -15.26
N GLU A 40 24.45 -6.93 -16.29
CA GLU A 40 24.99 -6.67 -17.62
C GLU A 40 25.57 -5.27 -17.71
N ARG A 41 26.82 -5.17 -18.15
CA ARG A 41 27.53 -3.89 -18.24
C ARG A 41 27.10 -3.11 -19.47
N ILE A 42 27.33 -1.80 -19.40
CA ILE A 42 27.15 -0.89 -20.53
C ILE A 42 28.41 -0.04 -20.71
N ASN A 43 28.71 0.38 -21.94
CA ASN A 43 29.97 1.04 -22.25
C ASN A 43 30.19 2.34 -21.45
N ALA A 44 29.12 3.09 -21.15
CA ALA A 44 29.20 4.29 -20.32
C ALA A 44 29.30 4.01 -18.80
N ASN A 45 29.23 2.76 -18.38
CA ASN A 45 29.47 2.35 -16.99
C ASN A 45 30.16 0.97 -16.96
N PRO A 46 31.42 0.87 -17.43
CA PRO A 46 32.06 -0.41 -17.70
C PRO A 46 32.82 -1.00 -16.51
N LEU A 47 32.99 -0.20 -15.44
CA LEU A 47 33.81 -0.53 -14.28
C LEU A 47 33.17 -1.67 -13.48
N GLN A 48 34.01 -2.55 -12.93
CA GLN A 48 33.56 -3.73 -12.18
C GLN A 48 33.32 -3.38 -10.71
N ASN A 49 34.18 -2.55 -10.13
CA ASN A 49 34.17 -2.22 -8.70
C ASN A 49 33.73 -0.78 -8.42
N SER A 50 33.27 -0.04 -9.43
CA SER A 50 32.73 1.30 -9.27
C SER A 50 31.54 1.55 -10.20
N LEU A 51 30.71 2.52 -9.84
CA LEU A 51 29.62 3.08 -10.63
C LEU A 51 30.01 4.48 -11.11
N LEU A 52 29.60 4.81 -12.33
CA LEU A 52 29.69 6.15 -12.89
C LEU A 52 28.31 6.80 -12.99
N ALA A 53 28.18 8.04 -12.50
CA ALA A 53 26.99 8.87 -12.59
C ALA A 53 27.32 10.21 -13.25
N TYR A 54 26.46 10.68 -14.16
CA TYR A 54 26.73 11.83 -15.02
C TYR A 54 25.73 12.95 -14.74
N ASN A 55 26.15 14.22 -14.72
CA ASN A 55 25.23 15.35 -14.61
C ASN A 55 24.40 15.61 -15.89
N LYS A 56 24.80 15.03 -17.02
CA LYS A 56 24.11 15.07 -18.33
C LYS A 56 23.94 13.66 -18.88
N ILE A 57 22.94 13.43 -19.71
CA ILE A 57 22.64 12.09 -20.22
C ILE A 57 23.64 11.67 -21.32
N PRO A 58 24.38 10.55 -21.16
CA PRO A 58 25.25 10.03 -22.21
C PRO A 58 24.44 9.28 -23.27
N ILE A 59 24.28 9.85 -24.47
CA ILE A 59 23.61 9.18 -25.59
C ILE A 59 24.50 8.07 -26.13
N LEU A 60 24.08 6.83 -25.90
CA LEU A 60 24.81 5.64 -26.33
C LEU A 60 24.31 5.17 -27.70
N PRO A 61 25.20 4.61 -28.55
CA PRO A 61 24.79 3.94 -29.77
C PRO A 61 23.91 2.72 -29.46
N ASN A 62 23.10 2.29 -30.43
CA ASN A 62 22.26 1.10 -30.29
C ASN A 62 23.12 -0.14 -30.00
N ILE A 63 22.71 -0.91 -28.99
CA ILE A 63 23.38 -2.15 -28.62
C ILE A 63 23.08 -3.18 -29.70
N ARG A 64 24.12 -3.77 -30.28
CA ARG A 64 23.98 -4.86 -31.26
C ARG A 64 23.95 -6.17 -30.50
N SER A 65 22.75 -6.73 -30.34
CA SER A 65 22.54 -7.97 -29.61
C SER A 65 21.40 -8.77 -30.20
N ASP A 66 21.48 -10.09 -30.05
CA ASP A 66 20.37 -11.00 -30.36
C ASP A 66 19.29 -10.95 -29.28
N ARG A 67 19.61 -10.38 -28.10
CA ARG A 67 18.64 -10.12 -27.03
C ARG A 67 18.03 -8.73 -27.22
N GLU A 68 16.78 -8.58 -26.81
CA GLU A 68 16.14 -7.26 -26.74
C GLU A 68 16.74 -6.46 -25.57
N GLU A 69 17.86 -5.77 -25.82
CA GLU A 69 18.53 -4.90 -24.85
C GLU A 69 18.79 -3.50 -25.41
N TYR A 70 18.73 -2.50 -24.54
CA TYR A 70 18.87 -1.10 -24.90
C TYR A 70 19.38 -0.29 -23.69
N PRO A 71 19.99 0.89 -23.93
CA PRO A 71 20.35 1.81 -22.86
C PRO A 71 19.12 2.29 -22.09
N LEU A 72 19.22 2.29 -20.76
CA LEU A 72 18.26 2.82 -19.83
C LEU A 72 19.02 3.77 -18.89
N TYR A 73 18.41 4.89 -18.51
CA TYR A 73 19.06 5.84 -17.60
C TYR A 73 18.28 5.92 -16.30
N LEU A 74 18.94 5.57 -15.20
CA LEU A 74 18.42 5.74 -13.85
C LEU A 74 18.78 7.14 -13.36
N SER A 75 17.78 7.94 -13.09
CA SER A 75 17.93 9.31 -12.58
C SER A 75 17.80 9.31 -11.07
N VAL A 76 18.83 9.82 -10.38
CA VAL A 76 18.87 9.91 -8.92
C VAL A 76 19.19 11.33 -8.46
N PRO A 77 18.57 11.84 -7.39
CA PRO A 77 18.98 13.10 -6.79
C PRO A 77 20.43 13.06 -6.28
N GLU A 78 21.15 14.17 -6.37
CA GLU A 78 22.54 14.28 -5.88
C GLU A 78 22.65 13.91 -4.39
N LYS A 79 21.62 14.22 -3.59
CA LYS A 79 21.51 13.85 -2.17
C LYS A 79 21.44 12.34 -1.91
N TYR A 80 21.42 11.48 -2.93
CA TYR A 80 21.47 10.01 -2.78
C TYR A 80 22.89 9.49 -3.03
N LEU A 81 23.80 10.34 -3.51
CA LEU A 81 25.20 9.99 -3.79
C LEU A 81 26.13 10.22 -2.59
N ASN A 82 25.56 10.51 -1.41
CA ASN A 82 26.21 10.91 -0.15
C ASN A 82 27.39 10.01 0.26
N GLY A 83 28.44 10.61 0.82
CA GLY A 83 29.67 9.92 1.25
C GLY A 83 30.81 10.15 0.27
N ASP A 84 31.90 9.40 0.43
CA ASP A 84 33.09 9.58 -0.41
C ASP A 84 32.81 9.17 -1.86
N TYR A 85 33.22 10.02 -2.79
CA TYR A 85 33.22 9.78 -4.22
C TYR A 85 34.30 10.64 -4.88
N SER A 86 34.76 10.21 -6.05
CA SER A 86 35.61 11.07 -6.90
C SER A 86 34.77 11.76 -7.96
N ARG A 87 35.02 13.05 -8.18
CA ARG A 87 34.35 13.86 -9.20
C ARG A 87 35.39 14.37 -10.18
N LYS A 88 35.13 14.25 -11.48
CA LYS A 88 35.91 14.90 -12.53
C LYS A 88 34.97 15.62 -13.50
N SER A 89 35.39 16.78 -13.97
CA SER A 89 34.68 17.54 -15.00
C SER A 89 35.45 17.46 -16.30
N ILE A 90 34.81 16.99 -17.37
CA ILE A 90 35.41 16.86 -18.71
C ILE A 90 34.45 17.53 -19.69
N ASN A 91 34.91 18.58 -20.38
CA ASN A 91 34.11 19.33 -21.36
C ASN A 91 32.74 19.80 -20.81
N GLY A 92 32.67 20.18 -19.53
CA GLY A 92 31.44 20.62 -18.87
C GLY A 92 30.49 19.47 -18.46
N ILE A 93 30.96 18.23 -18.53
CA ILE A 93 30.26 17.03 -18.02
C ILE A 93 30.92 16.66 -16.70
N ASP A 94 30.13 16.71 -15.62
CA ASP A 94 30.57 16.24 -14.31
C ASP A 94 30.23 14.76 -14.18
N ILE A 95 31.26 13.97 -13.90
CA ILE A 95 31.16 12.53 -13.71
C ILE A 95 31.61 12.20 -12.30
N ILE A 96 30.74 11.49 -11.59
CA ILE A 96 31.00 10.98 -10.25
C ILE A 96 31.30 9.48 -10.35
N GLN A 97 32.39 9.05 -9.74
CA GLN A 97 32.72 7.64 -9.54
C GLN A 97 32.61 7.28 -8.06
N MET A 98 31.89 6.19 -7.77
CA MET A 98 31.70 5.66 -6.41
C MET A 98 31.75 4.13 -6.38
N ASP A 99 32.14 3.55 -5.25
CA ASP A 99 32.32 2.11 -5.04
C ASP A 99 31.33 1.55 -4.00
N LYS A 100 30.09 2.07 -3.99
CA LYS A 100 29.02 1.73 -3.04
C LYS A 100 27.66 1.56 -3.73
N SER A 101 26.71 0.94 -3.04
CA SER A 101 25.32 0.86 -3.49
C SER A 101 24.62 2.24 -3.40
N ILE A 102 23.83 2.56 -4.41
CA ILE A 102 22.90 3.70 -4.41
C ILE A 102 21.50 3.14 -4.21
N TYR A 103 20.87 3.50 -3.09
CA TYR A 103 19.50 3.10 -2.77
C TYR A 103 18.52 4.09 -3.40
N ILE A 104 17.47 3.56 -4.05
CA ILE A 104 16.49 4.36 -4.77
C ILE A 104 15.09 4.15 -4.19
N ASN A 105 14.18 5.07 -4.52
CA ASN A 105 12.75 4.91 -4.32
C ASN A 105 12.01 5.50 -5.51
N TRP A 106 10.73 5.16 -5.64
CA TRP A 106 9.88 5.64 -6.71
C TRP A 106 9.43 7.10 -6.51
N MET A 107 9.57 7.70 -5.33
CA MET A 107 9.07 9.05 -5.04
C MET A 107 9.98 10.15 -5.60
N GLU A 108 11.29 9.95 -5.59
CA GLU A 108 12.26 10.95 -6.06
C GLU A 108 13.10 10.52 -7.26
N CYS A 109 13.23 9.20 -7.51
CA CYS A 109 13.95 8.67 -8.65
C CYS A 109 13.00 8.34 -9.81
N PHE A 110 13.50 8.43 -11.02
CA PHE A 110 12.76 8.10 -12.24
C PHE A 110 13.70 7.47 -13.26
N LEU A 111 13.13 6.92 -14.32
CA LEU A 111 13.89 6.31 -15.40
C LEU A 111 13.60 6.96 -16.73
N LEU A 112 14.59 6.94 -17.62
CA LEU A 112 14.48 7.42 -18.99
C LEU A 112 14.82 6.32 -19.98
N THR A 113 13.89 6.08 -20.89
CA THR A 113 14.08 5.28 -22.11
C THR A 113 14.28 6.22 -23.29
N ARG A 114 14.87 5.75 -24.39
CA ARG A 114 15.03 6.58 -25.58
C ARG A 114 13.72 6.72 -26.35
N THR A 115 12.96 5.63 -26.45
CA THR A 115 11.74 5.57 -27.25
C THR A 115 10.55 4.98 -26.51
N GLU A 116 9.34 5.29 -26.97
CA GLU A 116 8.09 4.69 -26.47
C GLU A 116 8.03 3.15 -26.65
N GLU A 117 8.71 2.61 -27.66
CA GLU A 117 8.75 1.15 -27.85
C GLU A 117 9.56 0.48 -26.74
N GLU A 118 10.72 1.04 -26.39
CA GLU A 118 11.56 0.58 -25.27
C GLU A 118 10.77 0.63 -23.96
N LYS A 119 10.10 1.75 -23.67
CA LYS A 119 9.23 1.89 -22.49
C LYS A 119 8.19 0.78 -22.40
N LYS A 120 7.46 0.51 -23.48
CA LYS A 120 6.43 -0.55 -23.51
C LYS A 120 7.01 -1.94 -23.26
N LYS A 121 8.15 -2.26 -23.86
CA LYS A 121 8.85 -3.54 -23.65
C LYS A 121 9.28 -3.70 -22.20
N LEU A 122 9.83 -2.65 -21.61
CA LEU A 122 10.27 -2.62 -20.21
C LEU A 122 9.10 -2.86 -19.25
N ILE A 123 7.98 -2.15 -19.46
CA ILE A 123 6.74 -2.31 -18.67
C ILE A 123 6.22 -3.74 -18.74
N ALA A 124 6.17 -4.32 -19.94
CA ALA A 124 5.66 -5.67 -20.16
C ALA A 124 6.55 -6.76 -19.53
N SER A 125 7.86 -6.58 -19.48
CA SER A 125 8.77 -7.53 -18.83
C SER A 125 8.67 -7.45 -17.30
N THR A 126 8.59 -6.24 -16.74
CA THR A 126 8.58 -6.03 -15.27
C THR A 126 7.28 -6.44 -14.61
N ARG A 127 6.11 -6.18 -15.22
CA ARG A 127 4.82 -6.59 -14.65
C ARG A 127 4.71 -8.09 -14.37
N ARG A 128 5.45 -8.91 -15.13
CA ARG A 128 5.50 -10.37 -14.96
C ARG A 128 6.45 -10.84 -13.86
N SER A 129 7.37 -10.00 -13.39
CA SER A 129 8.30 -10.36 -12.31
C SER A 129 7.54 -10.44 -10.99
N ILE A 130 7.87 -11.45 -10.18
CA ILE A 130 7.31 -11.60 -8.82
C ILE A 130 8.22 -10.97 -7.76
N GLU A 131 9.49 -10.80 -8.11
CA GLU A 131 10.58 -10.30 -7.27
C GLU A 131 10.61 -8.77 -7.21
N VAL A 132 9.95 -8.09 -8.16
CA VAL A 132 9.87 -6.63 -8.22
C VAL A 132 8.64 -6.16 -7.45
N LYS A 133 8.86 -5.27 -6.47
CA LYS A 133 7.83 -4.65 -5.63
C LYS A 133 7.54 -3.24 -6.17
N ASN A 134 6.42 -2.64 -5.78
CA ASN A 134 6.05 -1.28 -6.15
C ASN A 134 6.07 -1.03 -7.68
N VAL A 135 5.73 -2.07 -8.45
CA VAL A 135 5.91 -2.09 -9.92
C VAL A 135 5.19 -0.91 -10.57
N ASP A 136 3.94 -0.67 -10.19
CA ASP A 136 3.13 0.38 -10.79
C ASP A 136 3.65 1.79 -10.44
N ASN A 137 4.21 1.98 -9.24
CA ASN A 137 4.85 3.25 -8.85
C ASN A 137 6.09 3.53 -9.71
N TYR A 138 7.00 2.56 -9.88
CA TYR A 138 8.19 2.75 -10.71
C TYR A 138 7.85 2.92 -12.19
N ILE A 139 6.88 2.16 -12.71
CA ILE A 139 6.45 2.24 -14.11
C ILE A 139 5.83 3.61 -14.44
N SER A 140 5.09 4.18 -13.49
CA SER A 140 4.53 5.53 -13.63
C SER A 140 5.61 6.60 -13.79
N ASN A 141 6.82 6.35 -13.29
CA ASN A 141 7.97 7.24 -13.36
C ASN A 141 9.00 6.83 -14.44
N ILE A 142 8.52 6.27 -15.56
CA ILE A 142 9.34 6.04 -16.76
C ILE A 142 8.97 7.06 -17.84
N TYR A 143 9.95 7.84 -18.26
CA TYR A 143 9.83 8.90 -19.26
C TYR A 143 10.59 8.56 -20.54
N VAL A 144 10.24 9.20 -21.65
CA VAL A 144 10.87 9.01 -22.96
C VAL A 144 11.71 10.24 -23.28
N LEU A 145 13.02 10.04 -23.44
CA LEU A 145 14.00 11.10 -23.64
C LEU A 145 13.67 11.99 -24.84
N ASP A 146 13.13 11.41 -25.90
CA ASP A 146 12.77 12.13 -27.13
C ASP A 146 11.61 13.14 -26.93
N ASP A 147 10.83 13.02 -25.85
CA ASP A 147 9.70 13.93 -25.56
C ASP A 147 10.12 15.21 -24.80
N TYR A 148 11.34 15.23 -24.26
CA TYR A 148 11.82 16.26 -23.34
C TYR A 148 13.09 16.95 -23.82
N GLU A 149 13.28 18.21 -23.45
CA GLU A 149 14.52 18.98 -23.69
C GLU A 149 15.52 18.78 -22.54
N ILE A 150 16.02 17.56 -22.40
CA ILE A 150 16.99 17.20 -21.35
C ILE A 150 18.42 17.35 -21.87
N GLU A 151 19.29 17.95 -21.06
CA GLU A 151 20.72 18.06 -21.36
C GLU A 151 21.36 16.68 -21.56
N SER A 152 21.93 16.48 -22.74
CA SER A 152 22.53 15.22 -23.17
C SER A 152 23.77 15.48 -24.04
N PHE A 153 24.59 14.45 -24.24
CA PHE A 153 25.78 14.52 -25.08
C PHE A 153 26.04 13.18 -25.78
N ASP A 154 26.70 13.22 -26.94
CA ASP A 154 27.11 12.02 -27.65
C ASP A 154 28.27 11.32 -26.92
N TRP A 155 28.02 10.12 -26.41
CA TRP A 155 29.00 9.41 -25.61
C TRP A 155 30.10 8.76 -26.47
N ASN A 156 31.35 8.82 -25.98
CA ASN A 156 32.48 8.09 -26.54
C ASN A 156 33.48 7.71 -25.43
N GLU A 157 34.38 6.75 -25.72
CA GLU A 157 35.31 6.17 -24.75
C GLU A 157 36.29 7.19 -24.13
N SER A 158 36.64 8.27 -24.85
CA SER A 158 37.59 9.26 -24.33
C SER A 158 37.07 10.00 -23.10
N ILE A 159 35.75 10.05 -22.92
CA ILE A 159 35.08 10.71 -21.80
C ILE A 159 35.40 10.01 -20.47
N ILE A 160 35.65 8.71 -20.50
CA ILE A 160 35.95 7.91 -19.31
C ILE A 160 37.39 7.37 -19.28
N ALA A 161 38.25 7.78 -20.22
CA ALA A 161 39.61 7.24 -20.35
C ALA A 161 40.47 7.43 -19.08
N ASP A 162 40.23 8.51 -18.32
CA ASP A 162 40.95 8.82 -17.09
C ASP A 162 40.35 8.17 -15.83
N PHE A 163 39.30 7.36 -15.96
CA PHE A 163 38.67 6.66 -14.85
C PHE A 163 39.25 5.26 -14.71
N SER A 164 40.04 5.06 -13.65
CA SER A 164 40.52 3.73 -13.25
C SER A 164 39.53 3.08 -12.31
N ASP A 165 39.24 1.80 -12.53
CA ASP A 165 38.43 1.01 -11.60
C ASP A 165 39.12 0.86 -10.24
N ALA A 166 38.33 0.64 -9.19
CA ALA A 166 38.87 0.27 -7.89
C ALA A 166 39.53 -1.12 -7.98
N LYS A 167 40.65 -1.30 -7.27
CA LYS A 167 41.44 -2.54 -7.34
C LYS A 167 40.66 -3.77 -6.85
N ASN A 168 39.84 -3.58 -5.83
CA ASN A 168 39.04 -4.63 -5.20
C ASN A 168 37.63 -4.11 -4.95
N SER A 169 36.68 -5.02 -4.82
CA SER A 169 35.33 -4.69 -4.34
C SER A 169 35.39 -4.18 -2.91
N ASN A 170 34.67 -3.10 -2.63
CA ASN A 170 34.56 -2.52 -1.30
C ASN A 170 33.75 -3.44 -0.37
N GLN A 171 34.44 -4.19 0.50
CA GLN A 171 33.81 -5.18 1.37
C GLN A 171 32.93 -4.55 2.45
N SER A 172 33.31 -3.38 2.99
CA SER A 172 32.48 -2.66 3.96
C SER A 172 31.13 -2.25 3.38
N GLU A 173 31.12 -1.81 2.11
CA GLU A 173 29.88 -1.43 1.43
C GLU A 173 29.03 -2.65 1.05
N ILE A 174 29.64 -3.80 0.72
CA ILE A 174 28.89 -5.06 0.53
C ILE A 174 28.20 -5.48 1.84
N LEU A 175 28.92 -5.42 2.96
CA LEU A 175 28.34 -5.73 4.28
C LEU A 175 27.22 -4.74 4.64
N ARG A 176 27.37 -3.46 4.31
CA ARG A 176 26.30 -2.45 4.48
C ARG A 176 25.09 -2.79 3.62
N ASP A 177 25.27 -3.17 2.35
CA ASP A 177 24.21 -3.56 1.41
C ASP A 177 23.41 -4.78 1.93
N GLN A 178 24.10 -5.78 2.50
CA GLN A 178 23.48 -6.93 3.15
C GLN A 178 22.61 -6.53 4.35
N LYS A 179 23.12 -5.67 5.22
CA LYS A 179 22.36 -5.16 6.37
C LYS A 179 21.15 -4.36 5.92
N VAL A 180 21.31 -3.47 4.94
CA VAL A 180 20.20 -2.69 4.38
C VAL A 180 19.12 -3.61 3.79
N ASN A 181 19.51 -4.63 3.03
CA ASN A 181 18.56 -5.58 2.46
C ASN A 181 17.75 -6.29 3.56
N LYS A 182 18.40 -6.75 4.64
CA LYS A 182 17.72 -7.39 5.76
C LYS A 182 16.82 -6.44 6.54
N PHE A 183 17.31 -5.22 6.83
CA PHE A 183 16.51 -4.19 7.49
C PHE A 183 15.27 -3.79 6.69
N LYS A 184 15.42 -3.53 5.38
CA LYS A 184 14.27 -3.28 4.50
C LYS A 184 13.30 -4.45 4.53
N GLY A 185 13.82 -5.68 4.50
CA GLY A 185 13.00 -6.89 4.57
C GLY A 185 12.17 -6.94 5.86
N PHE A 186 12.81 -6.64 7.01
CA PHE A 186 12.13 -6.55 8.30
C PHE A 186 10.99 -5.53 8.27
N VAL A 187 11.27 -4.28 7.89
CA VAL A 187 10.29 -3.19 7.94
C VAL A 187 9.11 -3.44 7.02
N TYR A 188 9.38 -3.82 5.76
CA TYR A 188 8.31 -4.08 4.79
C TYR A 188 7.46 -5.30 5.17
N ALA A 189 8.07 -6.38 5.67
CA ALA A 189 7.34 -7.56 6.08
C ALA A 189 6.55 -7.33 7.37
N TYR A 190 7.11 -6.61 8.34
CA TYR A 190 6.40 -6.19 9.55
C TYR A 190 5.18 -5.33 9.20
N ALA A 191 5.34 -4.29 8.39
CA ALA A 191 4.25 -3.42 7.96
C ALA A 191 3.15 -4.20 7.20
N SER A 192 3.55 -5.04 6.25
CA SER A 192 2.60 -5.86 5.47
C SER A 192 1.84 -6.86 6.36
N GLY A 193 2.54 -7.45 7.34
CA GLY A 193 1.95 -8.33 8.34
C GLY A 193 0.99 -7.57 9.25
N LYS A 194 1.37 -6.38 9.73
CA LYS A 194 0.55 -5.54 10.61
C LYS A 194 -0.77 -5.17 9.95
N LEU A 195 -0.73 -4.78 8.67
CA LEU A 195 -1.93 -4.48 7.88
C LEU A 195 -2.80 -5.71 7.59
N LYS A 196 -2.27 -6.93 7.74
CA LYS A 196 -3.03 -8.18 7.67
C LYS A 196 -3.59 -8.62 9.02
N GLU A 197 -3.14 -8.02 10.13
CA GLU A 197 -3.67 -8.35 11.45
C GLU A 197 -5.14 -7.95 11.52
N GLN A 198 -5.95 -8.92 11.91
CA GLN A 198 -7.39 -8.75 12.10
C GLN A 198 -7.74 -9.32 13.47
N PRO A 199 -8.80 -8.80 14.13
CA PRO A 199 -9.31 -9.39 15.35
C PRO A 199 -9.53 -10.90 15.18
N GLN A 200 -9.25 -11.66 16.23
CA GLN A 200 -9.38 -13.12 16.20
C GLN A 200 -10.80 -13.54 15.78
N GLU A 201 -11.80 -12.81 16.24
CA GLU A 201 -13.20 -13.03 15.95
C GLU A 201 -13.47 -12.90 14.45
N MET A 202 -12.84 -11.91 13.80
CA MET A 202 -12.96 -11.66 12.36
C MET A 202 -12.33 -12.79 11.53
N ALA A 203 -11.15 -13.25 11.94
CA ALA A 203 -10.46 -14.37 11.29
C ALA A 203 -11.25 -15.68 11.43
N GLU A 204 -11.69 -15.99 12.65
CA GLU A 204 -12.49 -17.19 12.91
C GLU A 204 -13.84 -17.14 12.19
N GLY A 205 -14.51 -15.99 12.20
CA GLY A 205 -15.80 -15.80 11.52
C GLY A 205 -15.68 -15.97 10.01
N SER A 206 -14.63 -15.42 9.40
CA SER A 206 -14.33 -15.60 7.97
C SER A 206 -14.08 -17.08 7.64
N ARG A 207 -13.37 -17.80 8.51
CA ARG A 207 -13.11 -19.24 8.34
C ARG A 207 -14.39 -20.07 8.40
N TYR A 208 -15.23 -19.83 9.41
CA TYR A 208 -16.52 -20.51 9.52
C TYR A 208 -17.43 -20.16 8.34
N PHE A 209 -17.40 -18.93 7.83
CA PHE A 209 -18.14 -18.56 6.63
C PHE A 209 -17.65 -19.32 5.39
N GLN A 210 -16.34 -19.51 5.22
CA GLN A 210 -15.81 -20.36 4.14
C GLN A 210 -16.22 -21.84 4.32
N GLU A 211 -16.26 -22.34 5.56
CA GLU A 211 -16.76 -23.67 5.89
C GLU A 211 -18.25 -23.82 5.56
N PHE A 212 -19.05 -22.77 5.82
CA PHE A 212 -20.45 -22.68 5.40
C PHE A 212 -20.57 -22.75 3.88
N ILE A 213 -19.77 -21.98 3.13
CA ILE A 213 -19.78 -22.00 1.67
C ILE A 213 -19.46 -23.39 1.13
N ASN A 214 -18.42 -24.03 1.67
CA ASN A 214 -18.00 -25.36 1.22
C ASN A 214 -19.10 -26.40 1.51
N SER A 215 -19.69 -26.36 2.70
CA SER A 215 -20.77 -27.26 3.12
C SER A 215 -22.05 -27.05 2.32
N TYR A 216 -22.42 -25.79 2.08
CA TYR A 216 -23.58 -25.42 1.27
C TYR A 216 -23.39 -25.85 -0.18
N SER A 217 -22.20 -25.62 -0.76
CA SER A 217 -21.89 -26.00 -2.14
C SER A 217 -21.90 -27.52 -2.33
N ALA A 218 -21.40 -28.28 -1.34
CA ALA A 218 -21.49 -29.74 -1.35
C ALA A 218 -22.97 -30.20 -1.34
N LEU A 219 -23.78 -29.63 -0.44
CA LEU A 219 -25.21 -29.93 -0.36
C LEU A 219 -25.95 -29.52 -1.65
N LEU A 220 -25.63 -28.37 -2.24
CA LEU A 220 -26.21 -27.88 -3.49
C LEU A 220 -25.99 -28.85 -4.65
N ASN A 221 -24.80 -29.45 -4.71
CA ASN A 221 -24.46 -30.47 -5.69
C ASN A 221 -25.30 -31.74 -5.49
N ASP A 222 -25.49 -32.18 -4.25
CA ASP A 222 -26.34 -33.33 -3.93
C ASP A 222 -27.81 -33.07 -4.29
N LEU A 223 -28.31 -31.85 -4.01
CA LEU A 223 -29.66 -31.42 -4.35
C LEU A 223 -29.92 -31.35 -5.87
N SER A 224 -28.87 -31.29 -6.71
CA SER A 224 -29.01 -31.34 -8.16
C SER A 224 -29.58 -32.68 -8.66
N VAL A 225 -29.45 -33.75 -7.87
CA VAL A 225 -30.04 -35.06 -8.17
C VAL A 225 -31.56 -35.02 -7.99
N LEU A 226 -32.05 -34.33 -6.95
CA LEU A 226 -33.49 -34.15 -6.70
C LEU A 226 -34.17 -33.31 -7.78
N SER A 227 -33.50 -32.26 -8.28
CA SER A 227 -34.07 -31.37 -9.30
C SER A 227 -34.32 -32.08 -10.63
N ARG A 228 -33.54 -33.11 -10.94
CA ARG A 228 -33.61 -33.89 -12.18
C ARG A 228 -34.57 -35.08 -12.13
N ASN A 229 -35.16 -35.39 -10.96
CA ASN A 229 -35.96 -36.59 -10.73
C ASN A 229 -37.41 -36.53 -11.27
N ASN A 230 -37.62 -35.87 -12.41
CA ASN A 230 -38.78 -36.08 -13.26
C ASN A 230 -38.35 -36.92 -14.47
N LYS A 231 -38.74 -38.21 -14.47
CA LYS A 231 -38.62 -39.24 -15.53
C LYS A 231 -37.52 -40.30 -15.30
N GLY A 232 -37.82 -41.25 -14.40
CA GLY A 232 -37.69 -42.67 -14.75
C GLY A 232 -36.40 -43.44 -14.45
N LYS A 233 -35.38 -42.90 -13.75
CA LYS A 233 -34.25 -43.73 -13.28
C LYS A 233 -33.88 -43.45 -11.82
N LYS A 234 -33.91 -44.52 -11.02
CA LYS A 234 -33.57 -44.58 -9.59
C LYS A 234 -32.11 -44.21 -9.34
N GLY A 235 -31.88 -43.02 -8.80
CA GLY A 235 -30.96 -42.82 -7.68
C GLY A 235 -31.81 -42.30 -6.51
N SER A 236 -31.89 -43.04 -5.40
CA SER A 236 -32.60 -42.53 -4.23
C SER A 236 -31.79 -41.39 -3.63
N PHE A 237 -32.37 -40.19 -3.58
CA PHE A 237 -31.78 -39.10 -2.81
C PHE A 237 -31.79 -39.44 -1.32
N ASP A 238 -30.66 -39.26 -0.64
CA ASP A 238 -30.53 -39.52 0.79
C ASP A 238 -30.91 -38.29 1.61
N TYR A 239 -32.19 -38.23 1.99
CA TYR A 239 -32.70 -37.18 2.89
C TYR A 239 -32.01 -37.17 4.26
N SER A 240 -31.49 -38.30 4.74
CA SER A 240 -30.77 -38.36 6.03
C SER A 240 -29.45 -37.61 5.94
N SER A 241 -28.70 -37.84 4.85
CA SER A 241 -27.47 -37.09 4.58
C SER A 241 -27.72 -35.59 4.41
N ALA A 242 -28.77 -35.21 3.69
CA ALA A 242 -29.14 -33.80 3.49
C ALA A 242 -29.54 -33.10 4.79
N ASN A 243 -30.29 -33.78 5.66
CA ASN A 243 -30.65 -33.23 6.98
C ASN A 243 -29.43 -33.07 7.89
N LYS A 244 -28.48 -34.02 7.87
CA LYS A 244 -27.21 -33.87 8.61
C LYS A 244 -26.40 -32.68 8.11
N ALA A 245 -26.36 -32.46 6.79
CA ALA A 245 -25.69 -31.30 6.23
C ALA A 245 -26.40 -29.99 6.61
N LEU A 246 -27.73 -29.98 6.68
CA LEU A 246 -28.49 -28.84 7.22
C LEU A 246 -28.18 -28.57 8.69
N ASP A 247 -28.11 -29.61 9.53
CA ASP A 247 -27.74 -29.47 10.95
C ASP A 247 -26.33 -28.89 11.09
N GLN A 248 -25.38 -29.32 10.25
CA GLN A 248 -24.03 -28.75 10.20
C GLN A 248 -24.04 -27.27 9.79
N LEU A 249 -24.84 -26.89 8.79
CA LEU A 249 -24.97 -25.49 8.38
C LEU A 249 -25.55 -24.62 9.49
N ILE A 250 -26.50 -25.14 10.28
CA ILE A 250 -27.06 -24.46 11.45
C ILE A 250 -25.99 -24.25 12.53
N ASP A 251 -25.21 -25.30 12.87
CA ASP A 251 -24.10 -25.18 13.85
C ASP A 251 -23.04 -24.16 13.40
N ILE A 252 -22.69 -24.16 12.11
CA ILE A 252 -21.75 -23.17 11.55
C ILE A 252 -22.36 -21.76 11.62
N LYS A 253 -23.66 -21.58 11.30
CA LYS A 253 -24.36 -20.30 11.40
C LYS A 253 -24.30 -19.73 12.82
N GLU A 254 -24.63 -20.54 13.83
CA GLU A 254 -24.62 -20.13 15.23
C GLU A 254 -23.22 -19.67 15.69
N ARG A 255 -22.15 -20.31 15.19
CA ARG A 255 -20.77 -19.86 15.47
C ARG A 255 -20.45 -18.53 14.80
N ILE A 256 -20.90 -18.33 13.56
CA ILE A 256 -20.71 -17.06 12.83
C ILE A 256 -21.46 -15.92 13.54
N GLU A 257 -22.68 -16.18 14.01
CA GLU A 257 -23.51 -15.23 14.79
C GLU A 257 -22.78 -14.76 16.05
N ILE A 258 -22.18 -15.67 16.81
CA ILE A 258 -21.41 -15.33 18.02
C ILE A 258 -20.21 -14.40 17.69
N LEU A 259 -19.54 -14.64 16.56
CA LEU A 259 -18.32 -13.93 16.19
C LEU A 259 -18.58 -12.57 15.55
N PHE A 260 -19.64 -12.43 14.75
CA PHE A 260 -19.99 -11.18 14.09
C PHE A 260 -21.09 -10.37 14.78
N GLY A 261 -21.82 -10.95 15.73
CA GLY A 261 -22.97 -10.29 16.37
C GLY A 261 -22.64 -8.95 17.04
N ALA A 262 -21.39 -8.77 17.52
CA ALA A 262 -20.92 -7.49 18.06
C ALA A 262 -20.74 -6.39 17.00
N TYR A 263 -20.43 -6.76 15.75
CA TYR A 263 -20.23 -5.84 14.63
C TYR A 263 -21.52 -5.51 13.88
N GLU A 264 -22.58 -6.31 14.07
CA GLU A 264 -23.86 -6.19 13.33
C GLU A 264 -24.79 -5.07 13.82
N GLN A 265 -24.42 -4.33 14.87
CA GLN A 265 -25.19 -3.18 15.35
C GLN A 265 -24.67 -1.86 14.78
N SER A 266 -25.31 -1.33 13.72
CA SER A 266 -25.66 0.11 13.57
C SER A 266 -26.04 0.58 12.15
N ASP A 267 -26.16 -0.30 11.14
CA ASP A 267 -26.46 0.18 9.77
C ASP A 267 -27.93 0.58 9.55
N ILE A 268 -28.87 -0.14 10.17
CA ILE A 268 -30.31 0.15 10.04
C ILE A 268 -30.68 1.42 10.81
N ASP A 269 -30.07 1.64 11.98
CA ASP A 269 -30.28 2.85 12.77
C ASP A 269 -29.87 4.09 11.95
N LYS A 270 -28.66 4.10 11.38
CA LYS A 270 -28.20 5.20 10.51
C LYS A 270 -29.10 5.41 9.30
N LEU A 271 -29.55 4.33 8.65
CA LEU A 271 -30.46 4.44 7.51
C LEU A 271 -31.83 5.00 7.91
N ILE A 272 -32.33 4.66 9.11
CA ILE A 272 -33.56 5.22 9.65
C ILE A 272 -33.37 6.70 9.98
N GLU A 273 -32.24 7.08 10.58
CA GLU A 273 -31.86 8.49 10.83
C GLU A 273 -31.87 9.29 9.52
N GLU A 274 -31.21 8.79 8.46
CA GLU A 274 -31.09 9.47 7.18
C GLU A 274 -32.41 9.50 6.39
N LYS A 275 -33.08 8.36 6.18
CA LYS A 275 -34.28 8.28 5.34
C LYS A 275 -35.50 8.93 5.97
N PHE A 276 -35.59 8.91 7.30
CA PHE A 276 -36.75 9.45 8.02
C PHE A 276 -36.41 10.73 8.80
N SER A 277 -35.20 11.28 8.63
CA SER A 277 -34.74 12.49 9.32
C SER A 277 -35.02 12.44 10.82
N THR A 278 -34.72 11.30 11.42
CA THR A 278 -35.17 10.94 12.78
C THR A 278 -33.99 11.00 13.74
N GLU A 279 -34.20 11.55 14.94
CA GLU A 279 -33.16 11.60 15.97
C GLU A 279 -32.94 10.22 16.62
N LYS A 280 -31.70 9.96 17.05
CA LYS A 280 -31.29 8.73 17.76
C LYS A 280 -32.16 8.44 18.99
N SER A 281 -32.64 9.48 19.66
CA SER A 281 -33.57 9.42 20.79
C SER A 281 -34.92 8.77 20.41
N ILE A 282 -35.40 9.01 19.19
CA ILE A 282 -36.66 8.46 18.66
C ILE A 282 -36.48 7.01 18.24
N ILE A 283 -35.32 6.63 17.70
CA ILE A 283 -35.01 5.23 17.37
C ILE A 283 -35.06 4.36 18.64
N GLU A 284 -34.50 4.85 19.75
CA GLU A 284 -34.59 4.16 21.04
C GLU A 284 -36.04 4.01 21.56
N ILE A 285 -36.93 4.92 21.17
CA ILE A 285 -38.37 4.81 21.45
C ILE A 285 -39.02 3.78 20.52
N LEU A 286 -38.70 3.76 19.22
CA LEU A 286 -39.20 2.78 18.25
C LEU A 286 -38.81 1.34 18.60
N LYS A 287 -37.60 1.15 19.15
CA LYS A 287 -37.12 -0.14 19.66
C LYS A 287 -37.95 -0.67 20.84
N LYS A 288 -38.64 0.21 21.56
CA LYS A 288 -39.47 -0.14 22.74
C LYS A 288 -40.97 -0.18 22.44
N LEU A 289 -41.42 0.57 21.45
CA LEU A 289 -42.83 0.62 21.03
C LEU A 289 -43.24 -0.71 20.38
N GLN A 290 -44.20 -1.40 20.98
CA GLN A 290 -44.78 -2.63 20.43
C GLN A 290 -45.99 -2.33 19.54
N TYR A 291 -46.07 -3.05 18.42
CA TYR A 291 -47.25 -3.02 17.57
C TYR A 291 -48.37 -3.86 18.21
N GLN A 292 -49.44 -3.19 18.65
CA GLN A 292 -50.56 -3.81 19.36
C GLN A 292 -50.13 -4.56 20.64
N LYS A 293 -50.83 -5.64 21.02
CA LYS A 293 -50.45 -6.56 22.10
C LYS A 293 -49.45 -7.64 21.65
N THR A 294 -48.74 -7.42 20.55
CA THR A 294 -47.72 -8.37 20.07
C THR A 294 -46.36 -8.07 20.70
N ARG A 295 -45.42 -9.00 20.56
CA ARG A 295 -44.02 -8.76 20.93
C ARG A 295 -43.21 -8.04 19.85
N ILE A 296 -43.82 -7.76 18.69
CA ILE A 296 -43.17 -7.15 17.53
C ILE A 296 -43.07 -5.64 17.78
N THR A 297 -41.88 -5.07 17.63
CA THR A 297 -41.66 -3.63 17.82
C THR A 297 -41.92 -2.88 16.52
N VAL A 298 -42.27 -1.60 16.63
CA VAL A 298 -42.41 -0.72 15.47
C VAL A 298 -41.08 -0.64 14.73
N TYR A 299 -39.95 -0.65 15.46
CA TYR A 299 -38.62 -0.77 14.88
C TYR A 299 -38.47 -2.03 14.01
N SER A 300 -38.87 -3.21 14.50
CA SER A 300 -38.76 -4.45 13.70
C SER A 300 -39.59 -4.39 12.42
N LEU A 301 -40.80 -3.82 12.46
CA LEU A 301 -41.62 -3.64 11.24
C LEU A 301 -40.97 -2.72 10.21
N ILE A 302 -40.36 -1.62 10.66
CA ILE A 302 -39.66 -0.67 9.77
C ILE A 302 -38.40 -1.33 9.19
N SER A 303 -37.63 -2.02 10.03
CA SER A 303 -36.48 -2.81 9.63
C SER A 303 -36.84 -3.82 8.55
N ASP A 304 -37.87 -4.64 8.77
CA ASP A 304 -38.31 -5.66 7.82
C ASP A 304 -38.75 -5.04 6.49
N PHE A 305 -39.51 -3.94 6.53
CA PHE A 305 -39.92 -3.21 5.32
C PHE A 305 -38.75 -2.67 4.51
N LEU A 306 -37.70 -2.17 5.18
CA LEU A 306 -36.51 -1.65 4.51
C LEU A 306 -35.69 -2.79 3.90
N LYS A 307 -35.53 -3.89 4.63
CA LYS A 307 -34.80 -5.09 4.18
C LYS A 307 -35.46 -5.75 2.96
N ASP A 308 -36.79 -5.79 2.91
CA ASP A 308 -37.56 -6.27 1.74
C ASP A 308 -37.27 -5.48 0.44
N LYS A 309 -36.75 -4.26 0.56
CA LYS A 309 -36.44 -3.37 -0.57
C LYS A 309 -34.96 -3.39 -0.96
N ASP A 310 -34.09 -3.77 -0.03
CA ASP A 310 -32.64 -3.70 -0.19
C ASP A 310 -31.96 -4.81 0.63
N ASP A 311 -31.60 -5.88 -0.07
CA ASP A 311 -30.94 -7.04 0.55
C ASP A 311 -29.59 -6.70 1.21
N SER A 312 -28.99 -5.55 0.91
CA SER A 312 -27.74 -5.12 1.55
C SER A 312 -27.92 -4.84 3.04
N LEU A 313 -29.15 -4.69 3.53
CA LEU A 313 -29.49 -4.37 4.92
C LEU A 313 -29.62 -5.60 5.82
N PHE A 314 -29.66 -6.82 5.28
CA PHE A 314 -29.72 -8.06 6.07
C PHE A 314 -28.38 -8.40 6.74
N SER A 315 -28.41 -8.73 8.03
CA SER A 315 -27.23 -9.20 8.76
C SER A 315 -26.60 -10.45 8.13
N ILE A 316 -25.34 -10.75 8.48
CA ILE A 316 -24.70 -11.99 8.01
C ILE A 316 -25.54 -13.17 8.49
N GLU A 317 -25.98 -13.15 9.76
CA GLU A 317 -26.85 -14.17 10.31
C GLU A 317 -28.16 -14.34 9.51
N GLU A 318 -28.84 -13.23 9.20
CA GLU A 318 -30.11 -13.25 8.45
C GLU A 318 -29.93 -13.82 7.04
N LEU A 319 -28.86 -13.42 6.34
CA LEU A 319 -28.56 -13.94 5.00
C LEU A 319 -28.28 -15.45 5.02
N LEU A 320 -27.58 -15.95 6.04
CA LEU A 320 -27.32 -17.37 6.21
C LEU A 320 -28.61 -18.13 6.58
N GLU A 321 -29.45 -17.58 7.45
CA GLU A 321 -30.73 -18.15 7.84
C GLU A 321 -31.69 -18.25 6.63
N ILE A 322 -31.76 -17.21 5.79
CA ILE A 322 -32.52 -17.23 4.53
C ILE A 322 -31.98 -18.34 3.62
N SER A 323 -30.65 -18.47 3.50
CA SER A 323 -30.02 -19.50 2.68
C SER A 323 -30.39 -20.93 3.13
N ILE A 324 -30.42 -21.17 4.44
CA ILE A 324 -30.83 -22.45 5.03
C ILE A 324 -32.31 -22.72 4.79
N ASN A 325 -33.16 -21.70 4.98
CA ASN A 325 -34.61 -21.84 4.79
C ASN A 325 -34.99 -22.08 3.32
N ASN A 326 -34.25 -21.48 2.37
CA ASN A 326 -34.39 -21.77 0.95
C ASN A 326 -34.14 -23.26 0.65
N ILE A 327 -33.15 -23.90 1.30
CA ILE A 327 -32.92 -25.35 1.17
C ILE A 327 -34.08 -26.14 1.76
N LYS A 328 -34.54 -25.80 2.97
CA LYS A 328 -35.68 -26.49 3.62
C LYS A 328 -36.93 -26.45 2.73
N ASP A 329 -37.17 -25.34 2.06
CA ASP A 329 -38.32 -25.19 1.16
C ASP A 329 -38.12 -25.91 -0.19
N PHE A 330 -36.89 -25.93 -0.71
CA PHE A 330 -36.53 -26.75 -1.87
C PHE A 330 -36.75 -28.25 -1.60
N LEU A 331 -36.38 -28.75 -0.42
CA LEU A 331 -36.59 -30.15 -0.03
C LEU A 331 -38.07 -30.54 0.03
N LYS A 332 -38.96 -29.60 0.38
CA LYS A 332 -40.41 -29.83 0.35
C LYS A 332 -40.94 -29.89 -1.08
N ASN A 333 -40.42 -29.05 -1.97
CA ASN A 333 -40.94 -28.87 -3.32
C ASN A 333 -39.82 -28.59 -4.33
N SER A 334 -39.22 -29.65 -4.88
CA SER A 334 -38.05 -29.57 -5.76
C SER A 334 -38.41 -29.40 -7.25
N SER A 335 -37.64 -28.58 -7.96
CA SER A 335 -37.69 -28.40 -9.42
C SER A 335 -36.35 -27.93 -9.97
N ILE A 336 -36.17 -27.98 -11.29
CA ILE A 336 -34.94 -27.49 -11.94
C ILE A 336 -34.84 -25.97 -11.77
N GLU A 337 -35.95 -25.27 -11.96
CA GLU A 337 -36.06 -23.82 -11.80
C GLU A 337 -35.69 -23.40 -10.37
N ARG A 338 -36.22 -24.08 -9.35
CA ARG A 338 -35.90 -23.77 -7.95
C ARG A 338 -34.47 -24.11 -7.57
N HIS A 339 -33.87 -25.14 -8.16
CA HIS A 339 -32.45 -25.45 -7.93
C HIS A 339 -31.56 -24.32 -8.45
N LYS A 340 -31.92 -23.76 -9.63
CA LYS A 340 -31.25 -22.58 -10.18
C LYS A 340 -31.45 -21.35 -9.30
N GLU A 341 -32.69 -21.06 -8.88
CA GLU A 341 -32.99 -19.95 -7.96
C GLU A 341 -32.20 -20.07 -6.65
N LEU A 342 -32.08 -21.28 -6.12
CA LEU A 342 -31.34 -21.54 -4.89
C LEU A 342 -29.85 -21.22 -5.06
N LYS A 343 -29.24 -21.67 -6.17
CA LYS A 343 -27.86 -21.31 -6.52
C LYS A 343 -27.68 -19.80 -6.71
N ASP A 344 -28.52 -19.18 -7.51
CA ASP A 344 -28.43 -17.74 -7.82
C ASP A 344 -28.58 -16.89 -6.54
N SER A 345 -29.49 -17.28 -5.63
CA SER A 345 -29.66 -16.63 -4.32
C SER A 345 -28.42 -16.78 -3.45
N PHE A 346 -27.84 -17.98 -3.41
CA PHE A 346 -26.66 -18.26 -2.61
C PHE A 346 -25.42 -17.51 -3.10
N ASP A 347 -25.22 -17.43 -4.42
CA ASP A 347 -24.14 -16.64 -5.02
C ASP A 347 -24.28 -15.14 -4.69
N LYS A 348 -25.52 -14.61 -4.74
CA LYS A 348 -25.84 -13.22 -4.35
C LYS A 348 -25.54 -12.96 -2.87
N PHE A 349 -26.03 -13.82 -1.98
CA PHE A 349 -25.81 -13.67 -0.53
C PHE A 349 -24.33 -13.82 -0.16
N THR A 350 -23.61 -14.71 -0.83
CA THR A 350 -22.16 -14.85 -0.65
C THR A 350 -21.42 -13.57 -1.00
N ALA A 351 -21.80 -12.89 -2.09
CA ALA A 351 -21.21 -11.60 -2.46
C ALA A 351 -21.51 -10.50 -1.42
N LEU A 352 -22.74 -10.45 -0.89
CA LEU A 352 -23.16 -9.49 0.14
C LEU A 352 -22.43 -9.73 1.48
N ILE A 353 -22.34 -10.98 1.94
CA ILE A 353 -21.63 -11.33 3.17
C ILE A 353 -20.13 -10.99 3.03
N ASN A 354 -19.51 -11.32 1.90
CA ASN A 354 -18.11 -10.94 1.65
C ASN A 354 -17.91 -9.41 1.61
N LYS A 355 -18.91 -8.64 1.16
CA LYS A 355 -18.87 -7.18 1.25
C LYS A 355 -18.90 -6.72 2.71
N ARG A 356 -19.82 -7.24 3.53
CA ARG A 356 -19.94 -6.91 4.95
C ARG A 356 -18.72 -7.29 5.76
N ILE A 357 -18.17 -8.49 5.53
CA ILE A 357 -16.91 -8.93 6.15
C ILE A 357 -15.78 -7.94 5.84
N ARG A 358 -15.71 -7.41 4.62
CA ARG A 358 -14.73 -6.37 4.27
C ARG A 358 -15.02 -5.04 4.96
N GLU A 359 -16.27 -4.63 5.07
CA GLU A 359 -16.67 -3.43 5.81
C GLU A 359 -16.28 -3.55 7.30
N TYR A 360 -16.58 -4.67 7.94
CA TYR A 360 -16.18 -4.93 9.34
C TYR A 360 -14.66 -4.96 9.51
N ARG A 361 -13.92 -5.57 8.57
CA ARG A 361 -12.45 -5.50 8.54
C ARG A 361 -11.96 -4.07 8.45
N SER A 362 -12.58 -3.22 7.63
CA SER A 362 -12.16 -1.82 7.51
C SER A 362 -12.38 -1.02 8.80
N VAL A 363 -13.45 -1.31 9.54
CA VAL A 363 -13.72 -0.71 10.85
C VAL A 363 -12.70 -1.18 11.89
N ALA A 364 -12.42 -2.49 11.94
CA ALA A 364 -11.41 -3.04 12.83
C ALA A 364 -9.98 -2.61 12.45
N ALA A 365 -9.69 -2.41 11.16
CA ALA A 365 -8.38 -1.96 10.68
C ALA A 365 -8.06 -0.52 11.11
N LYS A 366 -9.08 0.33 11.30
CA LYS A 366 -8.90 1.67 11.91
C LYS A 366 -8.40 1.59 13.36
N GLU A 367 -8.55 0.45 14.04
CA GLU A 367 -7.97 0.25 15.37
C GLU A 367 -6.52 -0.29 15.29
N ASN A 368 -6.13 -0.93 14.16
CA ASN A 368 -4.79 -1.45 13.88
C ASN A 368 -3.91 -0.44 13.11
N GLU A 369 -3.96 0.83 13.52
CA GLU A 369 -3.31 1.94 12.83
C GLU A 369 -1.77 1.82 12.82
N LEU A 370 -1.22 1.43 11.65
CA LEU A 370 0.21 1.59 11.34
C LEU A 370 0.48 3.07 11.04
N ASP A 371 0.42 3.94 12.05
CA ASP A 371 0.63 5.39 11.87
C ASP A 371 2.09 5.79 11.95
N ASN A 372 2.88 4.97 12.64
CA ASN A 372 4.30 5.16 12.76
C ASN A 372 5.02 3.81 12.76
N ILE A 373 6.31 3.87 12.45
CA ILE A 373 7.20 2.71 12.53
C ILE A 373 8.06 2.91 13.78
N SER A 374 7.66 2.26 14.88
CA SER A 374 8.32 2.37 16.18
C SER A 374 9.50 1.42 16.31
N ILE A 375 10.42 1.53 15.35
CA ILE A 375 11.66 0.76 15.27
C ILE A 375 12.80 1.77 15.26
N ASP A 376 13.67 1.72 16.26
CA ASP A 376 14.89 2.51 16.33
C ASP A 376 16.07 1.65 15.90
N ILE A 377 16.93 2.19 15.04
CA ILE A 377 18.13 1.49 14.58
C ILE A 377 19.34 2.42 14.66
N ASN A 378 20.49 1.87 15.03
CA ASN A 378 21.74 2.60 15.01
C ASN A 378 22.24 2.86 13.58
N SER A 379 23.16 3.82 13.42
CA SER A 379 23.60 4.31 12.11
C SER A 379 24.36 3.27 11.26
N ASP A 380 24.92 2.23 11.89
CA ASP A 380 25.63 1.12 11.26
C ASP A 380 24.76 -0.13 11.03
N LEU A 381 23.46 -0.03 11.35
CA LEU A 381 22.43 -1.05 11.12
C LEU A 381 22.75 -2.39 11.81
N THR A 382 23.36 -2.35 13.00
CA THR A 382 23.76 -3.53 13.79
C THR A 382 22.85 -3.82 14.97
N GLU A 383 22.19 -2.80 15.52
CA GLU A 383 21.33 -2.93 16.69
C GLU A 383 19.99 -2.24 16.42
N ILE A 384 18.93 -3.02 16.55
CA ILE A 384 17.54 -2.59 16.51
C ILE A 384 16.96 -2.62 17.91
N LYS A 385 16.17 -1.59 18.22
CA LYS A 385 15.29 -1.52 19.37
C LYS A 385 13.87 -1.31 18.87
N THR A 386 12.96 -2.13 19.35
CA THR A 386 11.55 -2.05 19.00
C THR A 386 10.78 -1.45 20.17
N ASN A 387 9.83 -0.58 19.87
CA ASN A 387 8.89 0.00 20.83
C ASN A 387 7.46 -0.11 20.28
N LEU A 388 7.09 -1.34 19.95
CA LEU A 388 5.82 -1.68 19.34
C LEU A 388 4.70 -1.58 20.38
N LYS A 389 3.62 -0.88 20.06
CA LYS A 389 2.52 -0.60 21.00
C LYS A 389 1.69 -1.85 21.32
N GLU A 390 1.69 -2.83 20.43
CA GLU A 390 0.91 -4.07 20.52
C GLU A 390 1.47 -5.10 21.51
N ILE A 391 2.69 -4.89 22.00
CA ILE A 391 3.36 -5.78 22.95
C ILE A 391 3.93 -4.96 24.10
N ASN A 392 4.08 -5.58 25.27
CA ASN A 392 4.56 -4.88 26.46
C ASN A 392 6.08 -4.60 26.41
N GLU A 393 6.61 -3.87 27.39
CA GLU A 393 8.04 -3.51 27.42
C GLU A 393 8.97 -4.72 27.46
N GLU A 394 8.60 -5.79 28.18
CA GLU A 394 9.40 -7.00 28.28
C GLU A 394 9.41 -7.80 26.97
N GLU A 395 8.24 -7.92 26.33
CA GLU A 395 8.12 -8.52 25.00
C GLU A 395 8.87 -7.71 23.94
N ASN A 396 8.89 -6.37 24.03
CA ASN A 396 9.67 -5.53 23.13
C ASN A 396 11.19 -5.78 23.27
N LEU A 397 11.67 -6.02 24.48
CA LEU A 397 13.08 -6.39 24.71
C LEU A 397 13.38 -7.75 24.08
N ASP A 398 12.51 -8.74 24.27
CA ASP A 398 12.68 -10.08 23.69
C ASP A 398 12.56 -10.06 22.16
N TYR A 399 11.64 -9.27 21.60
CA TYR A 399 11.52 -9.09 20.15
C TYR A 399 12.74 -8.38 19.55
N SER A 400 13.25 -7.33 20.21
CA SER A 400 14.50 -6.66 19.81
C SER A 400 15.67 -7.64 19.80
N LEU A 401 15.79 -8.47 20.85
CA LEU A 401 16.81 -9.51 20.94
C LEU A 401 16.70 -10.51 19.78
N ILE A 402 15.50 -10.99 19.48
CA ILE A 402 15.25 -11.93 18.37
C ILE A 402 15.65 -11.31 17.03
N ILE A 403 15.21 -10.08 16.76
CA ILE A 403 15.51 -9.39 15.50
C ILE A 403 17.01 -9.17 15.37
N ASN A 404 17.70 -8.74 16.42
CA ASN A 404 19.15 -8.57 16.40
C ASN A 404 19.91 -9.89 16.16
N GLU A 405 19.47 -10.99 16.76
CA GLU A 405 20.03 -12.32 16.51
C GLU A 405 19.89 -12.70 15.03
N VAL A 406 18.72 -12.50 14.43
CA VAL A 406 18.48 -12.84 13.01
C VAL A 406 19.23 -11.89 12.06
N LEU A 407 19.26 -10.60 12.35
CA LEU A 407 19.95 -9.60 11.53
C LEU A 407 21.48 -9.74 11.55
N SER A 408 22.04 -10.19 12.67
CA SER A 408 23.48 -10.46 12.79
C SER A 408 23.97 -11.55 11.83
N ARG A 409 23.07 -12.42 11.39
CA ARG A 409 23.34 -13.52 10.46
C ARG A 409 23.13 -13.08 9.02
N ILE A 410 24.11 -12.35 8.50
CA ILE A 410 24.12 -11.81 7.12
C ILE A 410 23.94 -12.89 6.05
N GLU A 411 24.33 -14.13 6.34
CA GLU A 411 24.22 -15.29 5.48
C GLU A 411 22.80 -15.82 5.31
N LEU A 412 21.86 -15.51 6.22
CA LEU A 412 20.50 -15.99 6.04
C LEU A 412 19.87 -15.26 4.86
N SER A 413 19.48 -16.02 3.84
CA SER A 413 18.75 -15.52 2.68
C SER A 413 17.84 -16.58 2.03
N THR A 414 18.03 -17.86 2.39
CA THR A 414 17.32 -19.01 1.85
C THR A 414 16.76 -19.93 2.94
N SER A 415 15.81 -20.79 2.56
CA SER A 415 15.25 -21.79 3.47
C SER A 415 16.32 -22.75 4.02
N ASP A 416 17.31 -23.11 3.21
CA ASP A 416 18.34 -24.07 3.58
C ASP A 416 19.29 -23.48 4.63
N GLU A 417 19.68 -22.22 4.48
CA GLU A 417 20.49 -21.50 5.48
C GLU A 417 19.74 -21.35 6.80
N ILE A 418 18.44 -21.00 6.75
CA ILE A 418 17.59 -20.92 7.95
C ILE A 418 17.46 -22.30 8.61
N ALA A 419 17.30 -23.37 7.84
CA ALA A 419 17.21 -24.73 8.35
C ALA A 419 18.48 -25.14 9.13
N GLN A 420 19.66 -24.71 8.65
CA GLN A 420 20.95 -24.97 9.28
C GLN A 420 21.16 -24.16 10.56
N CYS A 421 20.66 -22.92 10.62
CA CYS A 421 20.89 -22.01 11.75
C CYS A 421 19.77 -21.99 12.80
N ARG A 422 18.55 -22.45 12.49
CA ARG A 422 17.37 -22.30 13.37
C ARG A 422 17.57 -22.79 14.80
N LEU A 423 18.32 -23.88 14.98
CA LEU A 423 18.59 -24.44 16.31
C LEU A 423 19.55 -23.54 17.10
N ASN A 424 20.53 -22.94 16.43
CA ASN A 424 21.48 -22.02 17.03
C ASN A 424 20.80 -20.69 17.39
N ILE A 425 19.86 -20.22 16.56
CA ILE A 425 19.04 -19.02 16.88
C ILE A 425 18.30 -19.23 18.21
N ILE A 426 17.62 -20.37 18.38
CA ILE A 426 16.89 -20.68 19.62
C ILE A 426 17.84 -20.69 20.82
N GLN A 427 19.01 -21.30 20.68
CA GLN A 427 20.01 -21.37 21.76
C GLN A 427 20.53 -19.98 22.13
N ASN A 428 20.92 -19.16 21.15
CA ASN A 428 21.45 -17.82 21.39
C ASN A 428 20.42 -16.89 22.07
N VAL A 429 19.15 -16.95 21.63
CA VAL A 429 18.07 -16.20 22.27
C VAL A 429 17.87 -16.69 23.70
N ALA A 430 17.82 -18.01 23.93
CA ALA A 430 17.66 -18.59 25.26
C ALA A 430 18.81 -18.23 26.21
N ASP A 431 20.06 -18.25 25.72
CA ASP A 431 21.25 -17.91 26.51
C ASP A 431 21.29 -16.41 26.87
N SER A 432 20.81 -15.55 25.97
CA SER A 432 20.70 -14.10 26.21
C SER A 432 19.62 -13.78 27.26
N ILE A 433 18.45 -14.43 27.19
CA ILE A 433 17.41 -14.33 28.22
C ILE A 433 17.92 -14.90 29.54
N LYS A 434 18.55 -16.08 29.53
CA LYS A 434 19.14 -16.70 30.73
C LYS A 434 20.16 -15.78 31.41
N SER A 435 20.98 -15.08 30.63
CA SER A 435 22.00 -14.17 31.16
C SER A 435 21.42 -12.92 31.83
N SER A 436 20.24 -12.47 31.39
CA SER A 436 19.57 -11.27 31.93
C SER A 436 18.59 -11.57 33.07
N LYS A 437 17.90 -12.72 33.03
CA LYS A 437 16.77 -13.04 33.93
C LYS A 437 16.98 -14.29 34.79
N GLY A 438 17.95 -15.15 34.45
CA GLY A 438 18.28 -16.38 35.17
C GLY A 438 17.76 -17.66 34.51
N GLU A 439 18.21 -18.82 35.03
CA GLU A 439 17.98 -20.14 34.42
C GLU A 439 16.55 -20.68 34.56
N ASN A 440 15.82 -20.22 35.56
CA ASN A 440 14.47 -20.70 35.88
C ASN A 440 13.37 -19.82 35.26
N ASP A 441 13.71 -18.99 34.27
CA ASP A 441 12.73 -18.18 33.55
C ASP A 441 11.89 -19.05 32.61
N ASP A 442 10.57 -18.90 32.64
CA ASP A 442 9.63 -19.70 31.86
C ASP A 442 9.87 -19.57 30.34
N ARG A 443 10.40 -18.43 29.88
CA ARG A 443 10.81 -18.21 28.48
C ARG A 443 11.94 -19.12 28.06
N VAL A 444 12.91 -19.35 28.95
CA VAL A 444 14.04 -20.25 28.70
C VAL A 444 13.54 -21.69 28.60
N ASP A 445 12.59 -22.11 29.45
CA ASP A 445 11.97 -23.43 29.35
C ASP A 445 11.14 -23.59 28.07
N TYR A 446 10.38 -22.56 27.67
CA TYR A 446 9.64 -22.51 26.41
C TYR A 446 10.57 -22.71 25.20
N LEU A 447 11.69 -21.99 25.12
CA LEU A 447 12.69 -22.15 24.06
C LEU A 447 13.36 -23.53 24.07
N ARG A 448 13.60 -24.12 25.25
CA ARG A 448 14.09 -25.51 25.37
C ARG A 448 13.08 -26.53 24.84
N LYS A 449 11.78 -26.32 25.09
CA LYS A 449 10.70 -27.16 24.55
C LYS A 449 10.61 -27.02 23.03
N LEU A 450 10.70 -25.80 22.50
CA LEU A 450 10.74 -25.53 21.06
C LEU A 450 11.92 -26.27 20.42
N TYR A 451 13.13 -26.11 20.97
CA TYR A 451 14.34 -26.80 20.51
C TYR A 451 14.15 -28.33 20.45
N LYS A 452 13.59 -28.93 21.52
CA LYS A 452 13.33 -30.38 21.58
C LYS A 452 12.34 -30.83 20.52
N SER A 453 11.28 -30.06 20.27
CA SER A 453 10.27 -30.37 19.25
C SER A 453 10.83 -30.38 17.82
N LEU A 454 11.81 -29.51 17.54
CA LEU A 454 12.43 -29.41 16.22
C LEU A 454 13.52 -30.47 15.98
N THR A 455 14.02 -31.12 17.04
CA THR A 455 15.10 -32.12 16.97
C THR A 455 14.60 -33.56 17.10
N LYS A 456 13.50 -33.79 17.81
CA LYS A 456 12.98 -35.15 18.10
C LYS A 456 11.63 -35.37 17.44
N VAL A 457 11.56 -36.39 16.59
CA VAL A 457 10.32 -36.82 15.95
C VAL A 457 9.30 -37.26 17.02
N GLY A 458 8.06 -36.79 16.91
CA GLY A 458 6.96 -37.16 17.80
C GLY A 458 6.83 -36.32 19.07
N ILE A 459 7.73 -35.36 19.31
CA ILE A 459 7.55 -34.37 20.39
C ILE A 459 6.73 -33.20 19.87
N GLY A 460 5.48 -33.09 20.33
CA GLY A 460 4.63 -31.95 20.04
C GLY A 460 5.12 -30.66 20.71
N PHE A 461 4.72 -29.52 20.16
CA PHE A 461 4.96 -28.19 20.74
C PHE A 461 3.68 -27.39 20.71
N LYS A 462 3.40 -26.64 21.78
CA LYS A 462 2.24 -25.77 21.88
C LYS A 462 2.70 -24.32 21.81
N ILE A 463 2.33 -23.62 20.73
CA ILE A 463 2.70 -22.21 20.54
C ILE A 463 2.21 -21.36 21.72
N ASN A 464 0.96 -21.56 22.13
CA ASN A 464 0.28 -20.78 23.18
C ASN A 464 0.58 -21.27 24.61
N GLU A 465 1.72 -21.94 24.84
CA GLU A 465 2.13 -22.38 26.20
C GLU A 465 2.71 -21.22 27.03
N ILE A 466 3.14 -20.14 26.38
CA ILE A 466 3.61 -18.90 27.00
C ILE A 466 2.70 -17.75 26.60
N GLU A 467 2.67 -16.65 27.35
CA GLU A 467 1.93 -15.44 26.96
C GLU A 467 2.72 -14.53 26.01
N ASP A 468 4.05 -14.57 26.08
CA ASP A 468 4.96 -13.72 25.31
C ASP A 468 4.78 -13.87 23.79
N ASN A 469 4.23 -12.82 23.16
CA ASN A 469 3.95 -12.77 21.74
C ASN A 469 5.22 -12.69 20.88
N ALA A 470 6.31 -12.13 21.40
CA ALA A 470 7.60 -12.11 20.69
C ALA A 470 8.14 -13.54 20.54
N LEU A 471 8.11 -14.34 21.60
CA LEU A 471 8.57 -15.74 21.57
C LEU A 471 7.62 -16.66 20.81
N LYS A 472 6.30 -16.45 20.91
CA LYS A 472 5.32 -17.11 20.01
C LYS A 472 5.66 -16.83 18.55
N SER A 473 5.98 -15.59 18.21
CA SER A 473 6.28 -15.20 16.83
C SER A 473 7.54 -15.87 16.29
N LEU A 474 8.59 -16.01 17.13
CA LEU A 474 9.79 -16.77 16.82
C LEU A 474 9.46 -18.27 16.63
N ALA A 475 8.67 -18.85 17.53
CA ALA A 475 8.30 -20.25 17.46
C ALA A 475 7.51 -20.57 16.18
N CYS A 476 6.59 -19.69 15.78
CA CYS A 476 5.87 -19.78 14.51
C CYS A 476 6.83 -19.76 13.31
N PHE A 477 7.71 -18.75 13.24
CA PHE A 477 8.69 -18.61 12.18
C PHE A 477 9.59 -19.85 12.06
N LEU A 478 10.23 -20.29 13.15
CA LEU A 478 11.17 -21.42 13.11
C LEU A 478 10.50 -22.78 12.86
N SER A 479 9.20 -22.89 13.13
CA SER A 479 8.40 -24.06 12.79
C SER A 479 8.04 -24.12 11.31
N ARG A 480 7.81 -22.96 10.68
CA ARG A 480 7.38 -22.82 9.28
C ARG A 480 8.01 -21.59 8.62
N TYR A 481 9.31 -21.67 8.31
CA TYR A 481 10.05 -20.56 7.70
C TYR A 481 10.08 -20.62 6.16
N SER A 482 9.87 -21.78 5.54
CA SER A 482 10.21 -22.01 4.12
C SER A 482 9.40 -21.16 3.14
N GLU A 483 8.11 -20.96 3.42
CA GLU A 483 7.17 -20.25 2.57
C GLU A 483 6.23 -19.45 3.46
N MET A 484 5.95 -18.19 3.08
CA MET A 484 5.13 -17.31 3.90
C MET A 484 3.69 -17.83 4.05
N GLU A 485 3.09 -18.37 2.99
CA GLU A 485 1.73 -18.94 3.03
C GLU A 485 1.64 -20.07 4.06
N LYS A 486 2.67 -20.92 4.14
CA LYS A 486 2.77 -21.99 5.15
C LYS A 486 2.98 -21.45 6.56
N LEU A 487 3.66 -20.31 6.72
CA LEU A 487 3.78 -19.61 7.99
C LEU A 487 2.41 -19.09 8.43
N GLN A 488 1.72 -18.36 7.55
CA GLN A 488 0.40 -17.80 7.81
C GLN A 488 -0.62 -18.90 8.15
N ASP A 489 -0.70 -19.96 7.34
CA ASP A 489 -1.56 -21.13 7.60
C ASP A 489 -1.29 -21.73 8.98
N PHE A 490 -0.02 -21.78 9.39
CA PHE A 490 0.37 -22.32 10.67
C PHE A 490 -0.01 -21.40 11.83
N MET A 491 0.15 -20.09 11.66
CA MET A 491 -0.30 -19.08 12.60
C MET A 491 -1.82 -19.15 12.82
N ASP A 492 -2.59 -19.22 11.72
CA ASP A 492 -4.05 -19.32 11.73
C ASP A 492 -4.54 -20.58 12.46
N ARG A 493 -3.90 -21.73 12.19
CA ARG A 493 -4.23 -23.00 12.87
C ARG A 493 -3.94 -22.94 14.37
N ASN A 494 -2.95 -22.17 14.79
CA ASN A 494 -2.60 -21.98 16.20
C ASN A 494 -3.31 -20.77 16.84
N LYS A 495 -4.20 -20.09 16.10
CA LYS A 495 -4.93 -18.90 16.56
C LYS A 495 -4.00 -17.78 17.03
N PHE A 496 -2.87 -17.59 16.36
CA PHE A 496 -1.90 -16.55 16.65
C PHE A 496 -1.89 -15.53 15.52
N TYR A 497 -2.53 -14.37 15.73
CA TYR A 497 -2.82 -13.40 14.66
C TYR A 497 -1.90 -12.18 14.65
N HIS A 498 -0.76 -12.23 15.37
CA HIS A 498 0.27 -11.18 15.33
C HIS A 498 1.19 -11.37 14.12
N TYR A 499 0.63 -11.22 12.91
CA TYR A 499 1.36 -11.39 11.65
C TYR A 499 2.52 -10.42 11.51
N GLY A 500 2.40 -9.18 12.02
CA GLY A 500 3.48 -8.19 11.96
C GLY A 500 4.76 -8.72 12.60
N LEU A 501 4.65 -9.32 13.79
CA LEU A 501 5.81 -9.84 14.53
C LEU A 501 6.49 -10.99 13.77
N SER A 502 5.73 -12.01 13.36
CA SER A 502 6.28 -13.18 12.66
C SER A 502 6.78 -12.85 11.26
N PHE A 503 6.07 -11.99 10.52
CA PHE A 503 6.48 -11.57 9.18
C PHE A 503 7.72 -10.69 9.27
N GLY A 504 7.83 -9.84 10.29
CA GLY A 504 9.04 -9.07 10.56
C GLY A 504 10.28 -9.96 10.73
N ILE A 505 10.20 -11.03 11.53
CA ILE A 505 11.29 -12.01 11.69
C ILE A 505 11.59 -12.71 10.36
N TRP A 506 10.56 -13.09 9.62
CA TRP A 506 10.74 -13.72 8.30
C TRP A 506 11.44 -12.77 7.32
N GLY A 507 11.02 -11.50 7.27
CA GLY A 507 11.60 -10.48 6.42
C GLY A 507 13.03 -10.12 6.80
N SER A 508 13.38 -10.11 8.08
CA SER A 508 14.76 -9.88 8.55
C SER A 508 15.68 -11.06 8.21
N ALA A 509 15.13 -12.29 8.19
CA ALA A 509 15.85 -13.49 7.79
C ALA A 509 16.12 -13.52 6.28
N TYR A 510 15.09 -13.35 5.44
CA TYR A 510 15.22 -13.46 3.97
C TYR A 510 15.75 -12.20 3.28
N GLY A 511 15.44 -11.03 3.85
CA GLY A 511 15.75 -9.72 3.28
C GLY A 511 14.82 -9.31 2.13
N TYR A 512 14.84 -8.01 1.84
CA TYR A 512 13.90 -7.36 0.93
C TYR A 512 13.92 -7.95 -0.48
N ALA A 513 15.10 -8.18 -1.05
CA ALA A 513 15.23 -8.70 -2.42
C ALA A 513 14.51 -10.04 -2.62
N ASN A 514 14.45 -10.88 -1.57
CA ASN A 514 13.87 -12.22 -1.63
C ASN A 514 12.38 -12.26 -1.20
N ILE A 515 11.81 -11.14 -0.73
CA ILE A 515 10.37 -11.01 -0.52
C ILE A 515 9.64 -11.01 -1.88
N SER A 516 8.50 -11.69 -1.98
CA SER A 516 7.63 -11.65 -3.16
C SER A 516 6.69 -10.44 -3.13
N LYS A 517 6.30 -9.94 -4.30
CA LYS A 517 5.29 -8.87 -4.40
C LYS A 517 3.93 -9.22 -3.77
N ILE A 518 3.61 -10.52 -3.68
CA ILE A 518 2.38 -11.02 -3.05
C ILE A 518 2.37 -10.70 -1.55
N LEU A 519 3.54 -10.74 -0.89
CA LEU A 519 3.64 -10.35 0.51
C LEU A 519 3.21 -8.89 0.72
N MET A 520 3.57 -8.03 -0.24
CA MET A 520 3.38 -6.59 -0.20
C MET A 520 1.97 -6.15 -0.58
N GLU A 521 1.06 -7.06 -0.97
CA GLU A 521 -0.28 -6.71 -1.46
C GLU A 521 -1.06 -5.85 -0.47
N SER A 522 -1.07 -6.20 0.81
CA SER A 522 -1.75 -5.42 1.85
C SER A 522 -1.19 -4.01 2.02
N LEU A 523 0.10 -3.81 1.76
CA LEU A 523 0.74 -2.49 1.80
C LEU A 523 0.50 -1.71 0.51
N ASN A 524 0.46 -2.37 -0.65
CA ASN A 524 0.24 -1.73 -1.95
C ASN A 524 -1.22 -1.29 -2.17
N GLU A 525 -2.16 -1.84 -1.41
CA GLU A 525 -3.56 -1.38 -1.40
C GLU A 525 -3.75 -0.04 -0.66
N ASP A 526 -2.76 0.38 0.13
CA ASP A 526 -2.80 1.61 0.94
C ASP A 526 -1.58 2.50 0.63
N ASP A 527 -1.78 3.44 -0.30
CA ASP A 527 -0.73 4.37 -0.75
C ASP A 527 -0.16 5.22 0.40
N GLU A 528 -0.97 5.57 1.41
CA GLU A 528 -0.51 6.36 2.56
C GLU A 528 0.45 5.54 3.43
N LYS A 529 0.11 4.29 3.71
CA LYS A 529 0.96 3.38 4.51
C LYS A 529 2.23 2.99 3.74
N LEU A 530 2.13 2.76 2.43
CA LEU A 530 3.31 2.53 1.58
C LEU A 530 4.25 3.75 1.57
N SER A 531 3.69 4.96 1.48
CA SER A 531 4.44 6.22 1.56
C SER A 531 5.14 6.38 2.92
N LEU A 532 4.43 6.09 4.02
CA LEU A 532 4.99 6.10 5.37
C LEU A 532 6.21 5.17 5.49
N VAL A 533 6.08 3.92 5.05
CA VAL A 533 7.17 2.93 5.07
C VAL A 533 8.35 3.40 4.23
N THR A 534 8.09 3.91 3.02
CA THR A 534 9.14 4.39 2.11
C THR A 534 9.91 5.56 2.72
N LYS A 535 9.20 6.54 3.31
CA LYS A 535 9.81 7.69 4.02
C LYS A 535 10.68 7.26 5.19
N TYR A 536 10.17 6.37 6.03
CA TYR A 536 10.91 5.86 7.18
C TYR A 536 12.20 5.14 6.75
N ILE A 537 12.12 4.29 5.72
CA ILE A 537 13.29 3.58 5.16
C ILE A 537 14.30 4.59 4.60
N ASN A 538 13.84 5.58 3.84
CA ASN A 538 14.70 6.60 3.22
C ASN A 538 15.43 7.43 4.27
N LYS A 539 14.70 7.91 5.28
CA LYS A 539 15.25 8.63 6.43
C LYS A 539 16.28 7.78 7.17
N THR A 540 16.02 6.50 7.35
CA THR A 540 16.91 5.62 8.10
C THR A 540 18.20 5.28 7.35
N ILE A 541 18.10 4.94 6.06
CA ILE A 541 19.26 4.46 5.27
C ILE A 541 20.11 5.62 4.75
N LEU A 542 19.45 6.69 4.27
CA LEU A 542 20.11 7.82 3.62
C LEU A 542 20.30 9.02 4.55
N ASN A 543 19.63 9.06 5.72
CA ASN A 543 19.55 10.24 6.57
C ASN A 543 19.02 11.47 5.81
N GLN A 544 18.01 11.25 4.97
CA GLN A 544 17.39 12.26 4.10
C GLN A 544 15.87 12.14 4.16
N GLU A 545 15.19 13.28 4.24
CA GLU A 545 13.74 13.35 4.02
C GLU A 545 13.43 13.28 2.52
N ILE A 546 12.26 12.72 2.19
CA ILE A 546 11.75 12.66 0.82
C ILE A 546 11.13 14.00 0.45
N ASP A 547 11.53 14.56 -0.70
CA ASP A 547 10.87 15.71 -1.30
C ASP A 547 9.78 15.23 -2.27
N GLU A 548 8.55 15.12 -1.77
CA GLU A 548 7.42 14.59 -2.54
C GLU A 548 7.07 15.41 -3.80
N LYS A 549 7.42 16.70 -3.80
CA LYS A 549 7.15 17.59 -4.94
C LYS A 549 8.38 17.72 -5.84
N GLY A 550 9.56 17.39 -5.34
CA GLY A 550 10.85 17.57 -6.02
C GLY A 550 10.90 16.91 -7.38
N LEU A 551 10.45 15.65 -7.48
CA LEU A 551 10.40 14.94 -8.76
C LEU A 551 9.48 15.65 -9.76
N LYS A 552 8.23 15.95 -9.37
CA LYS A 552 7.26 16.60 -10.25
C LYS A 552 7.77 17.95 -10.75
N ILE A 553 8.28 18.79 -9.84
CA ILE A 553 8.88 20.09 -10.17
C ILE A 553 10.05 19.90 -11.14
N HIS A 554 10.92 18.91 -10.91
CA HIS A 554 12.05 18.63 -11.79
C HIS A 554 11.60 18.21 -13.20
N ILE A 555 10.63 17.31 -13.33
CA ILE A 555 10.09 16.91 -14.64
C ILE A 555 9.46 18.10 -15.38
N GLU A 556 8.78 18.99 -14.67
CA GLU A 556 8.21 20.22 -15.26
C GLU A 556 9.29 21.17 -15.81
N THR A 557 10.53 21.10 -15.31
CA THR A 557 11.64 21.91 -15.86
C THR A 557 12.17 21.42 -17.20
N PHE A 558 11.88 20.17 -17.59
CA PHE A 558 12.51 19.56 -18.75
C PHE A 558 12.11 20.14 -20.10
N GLY A 559 11.11 21.02 -20.17
CA GLY A 559 10.57 21.49 -21.45
C GLY A 559 9.94 20.33 -22.26
N THR A 560 8.80 20.57 -22.89
CA THR A 560 8.23 19.56 -23.79
C THR A 560 8.66 19.88 -25.21
N LYS A 561 9.27 18.91 -25.89
CA LYS A 561 9.44 18.99 -27.33
C LYS A 561 8.03 18.88 -27.91
N LYS A 562 7.38 20.01 -28.22
CA LYS A 562 6.06 20.03 -28.87
C LYS A 562 6.14 19.17 -30.13
N SER A 563 5.64 17.93 -30.06
CA SER A 563 5.21 17.25 -31.26
C SER A 563 3.99 18.03 -31.75
N MET A 564 4.09 18.64 -32.93
CA MET A 564 2.86 18.89 -33.68
C MET A 564 2.15 17.54 -33.75
N PRO A 565 0.85 17.43 -33.46
CA PRO A 565 0.14 16.19 -33.68
C PRO A 565 0.30 15.89 -35.16
N THR A 566 1.13 14.91 -35.49
CA THR A 566 1.09 14.29 -36.80
C THR A 566 -0.32 13.73 -36.88
N LYS A 567 -1.20 14.44 -37.59
CA LYS A 567 -2.49 13.91 -38.02
C LYS A 567 -2.20 12.48 -38.44
N PRO A 568 -2.88 11.46 -37.88
CA PRO A 568 -2.68 10.11 -38.34
C PRO A 568 -2.99 10.13 -39.83
N LYS A 569 -1.95 9.99 -40.67
CA LYS A 569 -2.14 9.63 -42.06
C LYS A 569 -2.59 8.18 -42.00
N TRP A 570 -3.89 8.00 -41.80
CA TRP A 570 -4.59 6.81 -42.23
C TRP A 570 -4.34 6.70 -43.73
N LYS A 571 -3.24 6.04 -44.13
CA LYS A 571 -3.21 5.35 -45.40
C LYS A 571 -4.17 4.18 -45.21
N ILE A 572 -5.43 4.43 -45.53
CA ILE A 572 -6.36 3.35 -45.86
C ILE A 572 -5.73 2.68 -47.07
N GLU A 573 -5.09 1.55 -46.81
CA GLU A 573 -4.69 0.61 -47.84
C GLU A 573 -6.01 0.05 -48.40
N ALA A 574 -6.49 0.67 -49.47
CA ALA A 574 -7.71 0.32 -50.19
C ALA A 574 -7.55 -1.00 -50.97
N GLU A 575 -6.97 -2.03 -50.34
CA GLU A 575 -6.72 -3.36 -50.92
C GLU A 575 -7.58 -4.47 -50.31
N ARG A 576 -8.51 -4.14 -49.38
CA ARG A 576 -9.47 -5.10 -48.84
C ARG A 576 -10.93 -4.92 -49.22
N LEU A 577 -11.28 -3.87 -49.99
CA LEU A 577 -12.61 -3.75 -50.62
C LEU A 577 -12.63 -4.20 -52.10
N ASN A 578 -11.48 -4.50 -52.69
CA ASN A 578 -11.36 -4.93 -54.09
C ASN A 578 -11.20 -6.45 -54.29
N ARG A 579 -11.31 -7.25 -53.22
CA ARG A 579 -11.26 -8.74 -53.28
C ARG A 579 -12.61 -9.43 -53.02
N GLU A 580 -13.63 -8.70 -52.60
CA GLU A 580 -14.99 -9.21 -52.44
C GLU A 580 -15.98 -8.70 -53.51
N GLN A 581 -15.64 -7.65 -54.26
CA GLN A 581 -16.37 -7.26 -55.48
C GLN A 581 -15.86 -7.93 -56.78
N THR A 582 -14.69 -8.58 -56.75
CA THR A 582 -14.11 -9.32 -57.90
C THR A 582 -14.55 -10.79 -57.97
N LYS A 583 -15.43 -11.25 -57.08
CA LYS A 583 -16.04 -12.60 -57.13
C LYS A 583 -17.54 -12.62 -57.45
N GLU A 584 -18.21 -11.46 -57.50
CA GLU A 584 -19.60 -11.36 -58.00
C GLU A 584 -19.68 -10.86 -59.46
N ASN A 585 -18.62 -10.23 -59.99
CA ASN A 585 -18.58 -9.80 -61.41
C ASN A 585 -18.00 -10.85 -62.38
N SER A 586 -17.59 -12.03 -61.92
CA SER A 586 -17.12 -13.13 -62.78
C SER A 586 -18.25 -14.09 -63.21
N VAL A 587 -19.52 -13.73 -62.99
CA VAL A 587 -20.70 -14.52 -63.38
C VAL A 587 -21.66 -13.76 -64.33
N GLU A 588 -21.42 -12.47 -64.61
CA GLU A 588 -22.25 -11.67 -65.55
C GLU A 588 -21.54 -11.21 -66.85
N GLU A 589 -20.22 -11.37 -66.99
CA GLU A 589 -19.49 -11.05 -68.24
C GLU A 589 -19.43 -12.18 -69.28
N GLU A 590 -20.22 -13.25 -69.12
CA GLU A 590 -20.49 -14.23 -70.19
C GLU A 590 -21.78 -13.92 -71.00
N ARG A 591 -22.47 -12.80 -70.74
CA ARG A 591 -23.76 -12.51 -71.42
C ARG A 591 -23.89 -11.24 -72.27
N THR A 592 -22.93 -10.32 -72.33
CA THR A 592 -23.12 -9.08 -73.11
C THR A 592 -21.85 -8.54 -73.80
N SER A 593 -21.00 -9.44 -74.31
CA SER A 593 -20.03 -9.15 -75.38
C SER A 593 -20.68 -9.19 -76.77
N TYR A 594 -21.84 -8.56 -76.91
CA TYR A 594 -22.54 -8.39 -78.18
C TYR A 594 -23.43 -7.16 -78.11
N GLU A 595 -22.84 -5.99 -77.91
CA GLU A 595 -23.37 -4.74 -78.49
C GLU A 595 -22.37 -3.60 -78.27
N SER A 596 -21.77 -3.20 -79.39
CA SER A 596 -21.67 -1.78 -79.76
C SER A 596 -20.74 -0.92 -78.88
N LYS A 597 -19.45 -0.80 -79.22
CA LYS A 597 -18.99 0.20 -80.21
C LYS A 597 -19.94 1.41 -80.27
N GLN A 598 -19.52 2.55 -79.74
CA GLN A 598 -19.25 3.78 -80.50
C GLN A 598 -19.31 5.05 -79.62
N ILE A 599 -18.46 6.01 -80.02
CA ILE A 599 -18.49 7.46 -79.73
C ILE A 599 -17.86 7.86 -78.39
N LYS A 600 -16.58 8.28 -78.35
CA LYS A 600 -15.94 9.52 -78.85
C LYS A 600 -16.21 10.78 -78.03
N ASP A 601 -15.10 11.28 -77.48
CA ASP A 601 -14.59 12.65 -77.53
C ASP A 601 -15.29 13.79 -76.75
N ASN A 602 -14.54 14.24 -75.75
CA ASN A 602 -13.97 15.60 -75.61
C ASN A 602 -14.70 16.74 -74.89
N THR A 603 -13.86 17.42 -74.07
CA THR A 603 -13.73 18.86 -73.78
C THR A 603 -14.58 19.54 -72.67
N MET A 604 -13.89 19.79 -71.53
CA MET A 604 -13.72 21.03 -70.70
C MET A 604 -14.42 22.37 -71.11
N PRO A 605 -14.46 23.46 -70.29
CA PRO A 605 -14.39 23.70 -68.81
C PRO A 605 -15.41 24.81 -68.30
N PRO A 606 -15.12 25.78 -67.38
CA PRO A 606 -15.76 25.94 -66.04
C PRO A 606 -16.50 27.29 -65.78
N ILE A 607 -17.22 27.45 -64.63
CA ILE A 607 -17.73 28.70 -63.99
C ILE A 607 -18.11 28.32 -62.53
N ASN A 608 -17.69 28.90 -61.40
CA ASN A 608 -17.59 30.26 -60.80
C ASN A 608 -18.78 30.65 -59.87
N LYS A 609 -18.47 31.36 -58.75
CA LYS A 609 -19.32 31.97 -57.68
C LYS A 609 -19.74 31.04 -56.52
N GLY A 610 -19.84 31.44 -55.24
CA GLY A 610 -19.75 32.73 -54.53
C GLY A 610 -20.34 32.56 -53.10
N GLU A 611 -20.32 33.64 -52.28
CA GLU A 611 -20.89 33.82 -50.90
C GLU A 611 -19.97 33.40 -49.73
N GLN A 612 -19.34 34.27 -48.91
CA GLN A 612 -19.68 35.47 -48.10
C GLN A 612 -20.58 35.24 -46.86
N LEU A 613 -20.02 35.43 -45.65
CA LEU A 613 -20.55 36.23 -44.51
C LEU A 613 -19.65 36.09 -43.26
N ASP A 614 -18.81 37.11 -42.99
CA ASP A 614 -18.86 38.07 -41.87
C ASP A 614 -19.29 37.64 -40.44
N ILE A 615 -18.81 38.19 -39.30
CA ILE A 615 -17.90 39.30 -38.93
C ILE A 615 -17.66 39.25 -37.39
N PHE A 616 -16.40 39.50 -36.98
CA PHE A 616 -15.83 40.27 -35.82
C PHE A 616 -16.24 40.06 -34.35
N GLN A 617 -15.21 40.07 -33.49
CA GLN A 617 -15.04 41.06 -32.42
C GLN A 617 -13.55 41.22 -32.01
N THR A 618 -13.13 42.47 -31.81
CA THR A 618 -11.91 42.99 -31.15
C THR A 618 -12.26 44.41 -30.63
N PRO A 619 -11.39 45.16 -29.92
CA PRO A 619 -10.45 44.88 -28.82
C PRO A 619 -10.48 45.99 -27.71
N GLU A 620 -9.43 46.04 -26.87
CA GLU A 620 -8.84 47.21 -26.14
C GLU A 620 -9.38 47.55 -24.73
N GLN A 621 -8.62 48.09 -23.75
CA GLN A 621 -7.19 48.30 -23.42
C GLN A 621 -7.12 48.96 -22.00
N ARG A 622 -6.01 48.73 -21.26
CA ARG A 622 -5.31 49.62 -20.25
C ARG A 622 -6.08 50.03 -18.96
N GLU A 623 -5.46 50.31 -17.80
CA GLU A 623 -4.22 51.06 -17.50
C GLU A 623 -3.78 50.85 -16.01
N ASP A 624 -2.50 51.15 -15.71
CA ASP A 624 -1.77 51.03 -14.43
C ASP A 624 -2.16 52.05 -13.33
N PHE A 625 -1.70 51.88 -12.07
CA PHE A 625 -0.87 52.85 -11.31
C PHE A 625 -0.57 52.43 -9.83
N ASP A 626 0.74 52.40 -9.53
CA ASP A 626 1.50 52.90 -8.35
C ASP A 626 1.57 52.28 -6.93
N GLU A 627 2.75 52.56 -6.37
CA GLU A 627 3.56 52.01 -5.26
C GLU A 627 3.24 52.57 -3.86
N GLU A 628 3.69 51.88 -2.78
CA GLU A 628 4.51 52.41 -1.67
C GLU A 628 4.89 51.33 -0.61
N ARG A 629 6.13 51.42 -0.07
CA ARG A 629 6.75 50.63 1.03
C ARG A 629 6.98 51.54 2.27
N PRO A 630 7.71 51.15 3.35
CA PRO A 630 7.62 50.01 4.29
C PRO A 630 7.61 50.49 5.78
N PHE A 631 7.49 49.58 6.77
CA PHE A 631 7.95 49.86 8.14
C PHE A 631 8.66 48.64 8.78
N VAL A 632 9.87 48.88 9.26
CA VAL A 632 10.74 47.95 10.00
C VAL A 632 10.76 48.39 11.46
N VAL A 633 10.59 47.45 12.40
CA VAL A 633 11.00 47.62 13.80
C VAL A 633 11.76 46.38 14.24
N ASN A 634 13.05 46.59 14.56
CA ASN A 634 13.93 45.62 15.21
C ASN A 634 13.72 45.66 16.73
N LEU A 635 13.55 44.50 17.37
CA LEU A 635 13.86 44.31 18.79
C LEU A 635 14.68 43.03 18.95
N LYS A 636 15.95 43.21 19.34
CA LYS A 636 16.83 42.14 19.85
C LYS A 636 16.50 41.89 21.32
N VAL A 637 16.34 40.62 21.71
CA VAL A 637 16.55 40.16 23.08
C VAL A 637 17.26 38.79 23.01
N ASP A 638 18.30 38.65 23.82
CA ASP A 638 19.25 37.53 23.86
C ASP A 638 18.64 36.19 24.33
N SER A 639 19.25 35.10 23.85
CA SER A 639 18.88 33.68 23.98
C SER A 639 18.80 33.11 25.41
N PRO A 640 18.18 31.91 25.57
CA PRO A 640 19.03 30.73 25.73
C PRO A 640 18.56 29.48 24.94
N ASN A 641 19.55 28.75 24.44
CA ASN A 641 19.44 27.44 23.80
C ASN A 641 18.64 26.43 24.64
N PHE A 642 17.54 25.93 24.06
CA PHE A 642 16.98 24.62 24.37
C PHE A 642 16.46 24.01 23.06
N SER A 643 16.92 22.80 22.75
CA SER A 643 16.43 21.98 21.63
C SER A 643 14.93 21.71 21.80
N LYS A 644 14.08 22.35 21.00
CA LYS A 644 12.63 22.18 21.05
C LYS A 644 12.20 20.84 20.43
N LYS A 645 11.70 19.92 21.26
CA LYS A 645 10.59 19.03 20.87
C LYS A 645 9.40 19.95 20.56
N GLU A 646 8.74 19.83 19.42
CA GLU A 646 7.45 20.48 19.19
C GLU A 646 6.45 19.93 20.21
N ILE A 647 6.01 20.77 21.15
CA ILE A 647 5.02 20.42 22.16
C ILE A 647 3.67 20.88 21.60
N GLY A 648 2.71 19.97 21.46
CA GLY A 648 1.36 20.30 20.97
C GLY A 648 0.60 21.20 21.94
N PHE A 649 -0.41 21.93 21.45
CA PHE A 649 -1.22 22.83 22.28
C PHE A 649 -1.87 22.10 23.46
N ILE A 650 -2.41 20.89 23.22
CA ILE A 650 -3.05 20.08 24.27
C ILE A 650 -2.02 19.59 25.30
N ASP A 651 -0.77 19.36 24.92
CA ASP A 651 0.29 19.01 25.86
C ASP A 651 0.63 20.18 26.79
N LEU A 652 0.53 21.42 26.31
CA LEU A 652 0.67 22.62 27.14
C LEU A 652 -0.48 22.74 28.13
N ILE A 653 -1.71 22.43 27.70
CA ILE A 653 -2.90 22.43 28.57
C ILE A 653 -2.82 21.34 29.63
N LYS A 654 -2.39 20.12 29.26
CA LYS A 654 -2.19 18.99 30.19
C LYS A 654 -1.11 19.28 31.23
N LYS A 655 -0.10 20.07 30.89
CA LYS A 655 0.97 20.51 31.80
C LYS A 655 0.63 21.75 32.62
N ASP A 656 -0.48 22.44 32.31
CA ASP A 656 -0.89 23.62 33.05
C ASP A 656 -1.39 23.25 34.46
N ASN A 657 -0.87 23.95 35.47
CA ASN A 657 -1.14 23.68 36.89
C ASN A 657 -2.60 23.95 37.30
N VAL A 658 -3.38 24.57 36.44
CA VAL A 658 -4.77 24.97 36.67
C VAL A 658 -5.71 24.19 35.77
N LEU A 659 -5.46 24.16 34.45
CA LEU A 659 -6.32 23.55 33.44
C LEU A 659 -6.11 22.04 33.34
N GLY A 660 -4.87 21.55 33.49
CA GLY A 660 -4.52 20.14 33.37
C GLY A 660 -5.04 19.23 34.49
N LYS A 661 -5.69 19.80 35.52
CA LYS A 661 -6.20 19.07 36.69
C LYS A 661 -7.51 18.33 36.46
N ARG A 662 -8.22 18.64 35.37
CA ARG A 662 -9.57 18.10 35.12
C ARG A 662 -9.72 17.70 33.66
N VAL A 663 -10.07 16.44 33.45
CA VAL A 663 -10.20 15.83 32.13
C VAL A 663 -11.29 16.54 31.31
N ASP A 664 -12.43 16.85 31.93
CA ASP A 664 -13.54 17.54 31.28
C ASP A 664 -13.21 18.99 30.86
N TRP A 665 -12.21 19.63 31.47
CA TRP A 665 -11.73 20.94 31.04
C TRP A 665 -10.79 20.82 29.84
N ILE A 666 -9.96 19.77 29.81
CA ILE A 666 -9.07 19.48 28.69
C ILE A 666 -9.90 19.16 27.45
N GLU A 667 -10.92 18.31 27.57
CA GLU A 667 -11.82 17.93 26.47
C GLU A 667 -12.57 19.13 25.87
N LEU A 668 -13.03 20.07 26.71
CA LEU A 668 -13.66 21.32 26.25
C LEU A 668 -12.68 22.20 25.46
N ILE A 669 -11.46 22.38 25.99
CA ILE A 669 -10.43 23.21 25.38
C ILE A 669 -9.96 22.59 24.06
N GLU A 670 -9.81 21.27 24.02
CA GLU A 670 -9.45 20.50 22.82
C GLU A 670 -10.52 20.62 21.74
N SER A 671 -11.79 20.43 22.10
CA SER A 671 -12.91 20.60 21.15
C SER A 671 -12.97 22.02 20.60
N SER A 672 -12.77 23.03 21.46
CA SER A 672 -12.76 24.44 21.04
C SER A 672 -11.56 24.78 20.14
N PHE A 673 -10.41 24.14 20.36
CA PHE A 673 -9.21 24.34 19.55
C PHE A 673 -9.32 23.67 18.17
N ASN A 674 -9.95 22.51 18.09
CA ASN A 674 -10.20 21.85 16.81
C ASN A 674 -11.15 22.68 15.94
N LEU A 675 -12.24 23.19 16.52
CA LEU A 675 -13.15 24.12 15.83
C LEU A 675 -12.44 25.40 15.37
N PHE A 676 -11.56 25.94 16.21
CA PHE A 676 -10.74 27.08 15.83
C PHE A 676 -9.84 26.78 14.62
N ASN A 677 -9.22 25.59 14.55
CA ASN A 677 -8.37 25.21 13.43
C ASN A 677 -9.17 25.04 12.13
N GLU A 678 -10.37 24.45 12.19
CA GLU A 678 -11.28 24.34 11.04
C GLU A 678 -11.69 25.73 10.50
N GLU A 679 -12.00 26.69 11.38
CA GLU A 679 -12.31 28.06 10.98
C GLU A 679 -11.06 28.82 10.50
N PHE A 680 -9.88 28.53 11.04
CA PHE A 680 -8.60 29.14 10.65
C PHE A 680 -8.12 28.68 9.26
N GLU A 681 -8.29 27.41 8.90
CA GLU A 681 -8.00 26.92 7.54
C GLU A 681 -8.81 27.65 6.47
N SER A 682 -10.01 28.10 6.84
CA SER A 682 -10.89 28.87 5.96
C SER A 682 -10.52 30.36 5.85
N ASN A 683 -9.71 30.90 6.77
CA ASN A 683 -9.26 32.30 6.77
C ASN A 683 -7.86 32.48 7.41
N PRO A 684 -6.79 32.14 6.69
CA PRO A 684 -5.43 32.10 7.24
C PRO A 684 -4.81 33.49 7.53
N GLU A 685 -5.38 34.58 7.00
CA GLU A 685 -4.88 35.96 7.21
C GLU A 685 -5.34 36.60 8.52
N MET A 686 -5.96 35.83 9.43
CA MET A 686 -6.45 36.35 10.71
C MET A 686 -5.29 36.87 11.58
N GLY A 687 -5.32 38.15 11.94
CA GLY A 687 -4.34 38.73 12.86
C GLY A 687 -4.42 38.15 14.27
N LEU A 688 -3.31 38.20 15.02
CA LEU A 688 -3.17 37.59 16.36
C LEU A 688 -4.25 38.03 17.36
N GLY A 689 -4.72 39.29 17.28
CA GLY A 689 -5.82 39.80 18.10
C GLY A 689 -7.18 39.16 17.76
N SER A 690 -7.42 38.87 16.48
CA SER A 690 -8.62 38.18 16.01
C SER A 690 -8.60 36.71 16.43
N LYS A 691 -7.45 36.02 16.29
CA LYS A 691 -7.28 34.64 16.75
C LYS A 691 -7.60 34.48 18.23
N LYS A 692 -7.12 35.42 19.06
CA LYS A 692 -7.43 35.47 20.50
C LYS A 692 -8.93 35.56 20.74
N HIS A 693 -9.60 36.50 20.08
CA HIS A 693 -11.01 36.78 20.31
C HIS A 693 -11.89 35.61 19.85
N GLU A 694 -11.53 34.98 18.73
CA GLU A 694 -12.24 33.83 18.18
C GLU A 694 -12.16 32.62 19.11
N PHE A 695 -10.95 32.29 19.58
CA PHE A 695 -10.78 31.20 20.54
C PHE A 695 -11.48 31.46 21.89
N GLU A 696 -11.46 32.71 22.36
CA GLU A 696 -12.21 33.13 23.54
C GLU A 696 -13.73 33.00 23.34
N ARG A 697 -14.24 33.35 22.15
CA ARG A 697 -15.65 33.18 21.77
C ARG A 697 -16.05 31.72 21.80
N LEU A 698 -15.29 30.84 21.17
CA LEU A 698 -15.55 29.38 21.12
C LEU A 698 -15.61 28.76 22.52
N LEU A 699 -14.66 29.14 23.40
CA LEU A 699 -14.69 28.70 24.80
C LEU A 699 -15.90 29.24 25.57
N ALA A 700 -16.46 30.37 25.15
CA ALA A 700 -17.59 31.07 25.78
C ALA A 700 -18.97 30.62 25.30
N GLU A 701 -19.07 29.84 24.23
CA GLU A 701 -20.36 29.38 23.71
C GLU A 701 -21.10 28.49 24.71
N GLU A 702 -22.34 28.86 25.05
CA GLU A 702 -23.16 28.20 26.08
C GLU A 702 -23.42 26.72 25.79
N LYS A 703 -23.54 26.32 24.51
CA LYS A 703 -23.78 24.92 24.10
C LYS A 703 -22.69 23.94 24.59
N TYR A 704 -21.49 24.42 24.90
CA TYR A 704 -20.38 23.58 25.37
C TYR A 704 -20.14 23.65 26.88
N ARG A 705 -20.87 24.50 27.62
CA ARG A 705 -20.66 24.72 29.07
C ARG A 705 -21.71 24.14 29.98
N GLN A 706 -22.90 23.81 29.47
CA GLN A 706 -24.07 23.53 30.31
C GLN A 706 -23.84 22.41 31.33
N ASP A 707 -22.83 21.55 31.13
CA ASP A 707 -22.51 20.43 32.01
C ASP A 707 -21.15 20.52 32.74
N ILE A 708 -20.32 21.55 32.49
CA ILE A 708 -18.93 21.61 32.99
C ILE A 708 -18.82 22.49 34.25
N LYS A 709 -18.98 21.84 35.41
CA LYS A 709 -18.91 22.50 36.72
C LYS A 709 -17.54 23.15 36.96
N GLY A 710 -17.50 24.46 37.19
CA GLY A 710 -16.29 25.20 37.62
C GLY A 710 -15.42 25.77 36.49
N PHE A 711 -15.83 25.65 35.22
CA PHE A 711 -15.16 26.28 34.08
C PHE A 711 -15.72 27.68 33.81
N GLY A 712 -15.37 28.63 34.68
CA GLY A 712 -15.84 30.02 34.61
C GLY A 712 -14.88 30.97 33.88
N PRO A 713 -15.18 32.29 33.86
CA PRO A 713 -14.40 33.31 33.16
C PRO A 713 -12.89 33.30 33.43
N GLN A 714 -12.47 32.97 34.66
CA GLN A 714 -11.06 32.86 35.01
C GLN A 714 -10.34 31.72 34.29
N LYS A 715 -11.03 30.61 34.00
CA LYS A 715 -10.45 29.45 33.30
C LYS A 715 -10.36 29.68 31.80
N ILE A 716 -11.32 30.41 31.23
CA ILE A 716 -11.22 30.90 29.85
C ILE A 716 -9.97 31.74 29.69
N ASN A 717 -9.77 32.72 30.57
CA ASN A 717 -8.63 33.63 30.48
C ASN A 717 -7.30 32.88 30.56
N GLU A 718 -7.21 31.85 31.41
CA GLU A 718 -6.01 31.02 31.50
C GLU A 718 -5.83 30.17 30.22
N ALA A 719 -6.91 29.58 29.67
CA ALA A 719 -6.84 28.79 28.45
C ALA A 719 -6.44 29.64 27.24
N VAL A 720 -7.02 30.84 27.10
CA VAL A 720 -6.66 31.83 26.08
C VAL A 720 -5.20 32.26 26.23
N LYS A 721 -4.70 32.43 27.45
CA LYS A 721 -3.29 32.78 27.69
C LYS A 721 -2.33 31.67 27.27
N VAL A 722 -2.64 30.40 27.57
CA VAL A 722 -1.85 29.26 27.09
C VAL A 722 -1.89 29.17 25.56
N PHE A 723 -3.06 29.39 24.95
CA PHE A 723 -3.26 29.40 23.51
C PHE A 723 -2.45 30.50 22.81
N MET A 724 -2.45 31.71 23.34
CA MET A 724 -1.65 32.81 22.79
C MET A 724 -0.15 32.53 22.88
N THR A 725 0.29 31.88 23.95
CA THR A 725 1.69 31.44 24.10
C THR A 725 2.05 30.38 23.07
N TYR A 726 1.13 29.47 22.79
CA TYR A 726 1.28 28.44 21.76
C TYR A 726 1.39 29.04 20.36
N ILE A 727 0.47 29.92 19.96
CA ILE A 727 0.50 30.56 18.63
C ILE A 727 1.77 31.38 18.44
N GLN A 728 2.15 32.21 19.43
CA GLN A 728 3.38 33.01 19.36
C GLN A 728 4.67 32.17 19.30
N SER A 729 4.60 30.89 19.67
CA SER A 729 5.75 30.00 19.62
C SER A 729 5.89 29.23 18.31
N ASN A 730 4.85 29.26 17.47
CA ASN A 730 4.71 28.54 16.21
C ASN A 730 4.49 29.45 14.98
N GLU A 731 4.16 30.73 15.17
CA GLU A 731 4.40 31.81 14.20
C GLU A 731 5.84 32.31 14.30
#